data_AF-A0A673YJD8-F1
#
_entry.id   AF-A0A673YJD8-F1
#
_cell.length_a   1.000
_cell.length_b   1.000
_cell.length_c   1.000
_cell.angle_alpha   90.00
_cell.angle_beta   90.00
_cell.angle_gamma   90.00
#
_symmetry.space_group_name_H-M   'P 1'
#
loop_
_entity.id
_entity.type
_entity.pdbx_description
1 polymer ?
#
loop_
_entity_poly.entity_id
_entity_poly.type
_entity_poly.pdbx_seq_one_letter_code
_entity_poly.pdbx_strand_id
1 'polypeptide(L)'
;MKTNLGNILRSCSVQMSFDPGMLHNGHTAFANGTAVGIRETGVVEKLLTSYGFIQCSERQARLFFHCSQYNGNLQELKIGDDVEFEVSSDRRTGKPIAVKLLKIKPEVLPEERISGQEVFYLTYTPDDIEGNMHLDTGDKVSFYMETNKHTGAVSAHNIVLVKKKQMRCQGVVCATKEAFGFIERADVVKEIFFHYSEFKGDLEALQAGDDVEFTIKERNGKEVATDVRLLAQGTVIFEDISIEQFEGTVIKVIPKVTTKNQNDPLPGRICARISYTDKELLFGEKDTKSKVTLLEGDHVQFNISTDRRDKLERATNIDILPDTFHFTKESREMGVIAAMRDGFGFIKCVDRDARMFFHFSEVLEESQLHISDEVEFTVVPDMLSAQRNHAVRIKKLPKGTVSFHTQSEQRFVGVVEKETTAAITNNKSASPSKAKEKEAEEGVISYEDCGVKLTVSYHVKDLEGAAQPQAGDKVEFSINEVKRTGQQSAVTIKILNRTVNTKRLLGYIATLKDNFGFIETANHDQEIFFHYSELCGDMENLELGDTVEYTLSKGKGNKVSAEKVTKDVGEAVMLGKVVRPLRSVDPSQTEYQGLIEHSEEEGTKGQNYPFGIMGMTNKADCLQKGELVKFQLCTVAQTGQKMACNVVPQRKALVECVKDQFGFITYEVGESKKLFFHVKEVQDGLELQTGDEVEFSVILNQRTGKCSACNVRRVSEGPKPVATPRPDRLVNRLKSITLDDASAPRLVIVRQPRGPDNSKGFNVERKTRQPGVID
;
A
#
# COMPACT_ATOMS: atom_id res chain seq x y z
N MET A 1 6.49 -61.27 -65.16
CA MET A 1 7.62 -61.55 -66.09
C MET A 1 7.57 -60.55 -67.22
N LYS A 2 8.74 -60.09 -67.72
CA LYS A 2 8.94 -59.11 -68.82
C LYS A 2 8.39 -57.70 -68.49
N THR A 3 9.12 -56.58 -68.48
CA THR A 3 10.20 -56.00 -69.34
C THR A 3 9.67 -55.53 -70.71
N ASN A 4 10.06 -54.38 -71.27
CA ASN A 4 11.25 -53.55 -70.98
C ASN A 4 11.17 -52.10 -71.50
N LEU A 5 12.22 -51.30 -71.19
CA LEU A 5 12.67 -50.02 -71.82
C LEU A 5 11.93 -48.72 -71.41
N GLY A 6 12.60 -47.55 -71.40
CA GLY A 6 14.04 -47.27 -71.59
C GLY A 6 14.35 -45.79 -71.90
N ASN A 7 15.26 -45.16 -71.14
CA ASN A 7 15.54 -43.71 -71.22
C ASN A 7 16.41 -43.26 -72.42
N ILE A 8 16.21 -42.01 -72.85
CA ILE A 8 17.20 -41.05 -73.42
C ILE A 8 16.57 -39.63 -73.45
N LEU A 9 17.25 -38.48 -73.46
CA LEU A 9 18.39 -37.91 -72.68
C LEU A 9 18.69 -36.47 -73.23
N ARG A 10 19.44 -35.63 -72.48
CA ARG A 10 20.05 -34.31 -72.88
C ARG A 10 19.06 -33.10 -72.92
N SER A 11 19.45 -31.83 -72.70
CA SER A 11 20.73 -31.16 -72.28
C SER A 11 20.49 -29.65 -72.01
N CYS A 12 21.30 -28.85 -71.28
CA CYS A 12 22.37 -29.10 -70.27
C CYS A 12 22.77 -27.77 -69.54
N SER A 13 22.98 -27.83 -68.21
CA SER A 13 24.00 -27.16 -67.37
C SER A 13 24.53 -25.72 -67.61
N VAL A 14 24.52 -24.90 -66.54
CA VAL A 14 25.68 -24.10 -66.01
C VAL A 14 25.65 -24.18 -64.46
N GLN A 15 26.74 -23.87 -63.75
CA GLN A 15 27.00 -24.21 -62.32
C GLN A 15 27.73 -23.07 -61.54
N MET A 16 27.88 -23.24 -60.20
CA MET A 16 28.63 -22.44 -59.18
C MET A 16 27.79 -21.37 -58.41
N SER A 17 27.96 -21.08 -57.11
CA SER A 17 28.60 -21.78 -55.95
C SER A 17 28.25 -21.12 -54.58
N PHE A 18 28.49 -21.84 -53.47
CA PHE A 18 28.49 -21.45 -52.02
C PHE A 18 29.22 -20.11 -51.67
N ASP A 19 29.01 -19.35 -50.56
CA ASP A 19 28.06 -19.39 -49.40
C ASP A 19 27.89 -17.95 -48.73
N PRO A 20 27.79 -17.64 -47.40
CA PRO A 20 26.73 -16.74 -46.89
C PRO A 20 27.15 -15.40 -46.24
N GLY A 21 26.20 -14.45 -46.07
CA GLY A 21 26.45 -13.16 -45.37
C GLY A 21 25.20 -12.35 -44.96
N MET A 22 25.29 -11.61 -43.85
CA MET A 22 24.19 -10.93 -43.12
C MET A 22 23.76 -9.52 -43.62
N LEU A 23 22.49 -9.16 -43.30
CA LEU A 23 21.95 -7.82 -42.94
C LEU A 23 22.01 -6.60 -43.91
N HIS A 24 20.85 -6.04 -44.31
CA HIS A 24 20.38 -4.73 -43.80
C HIS A 24 18.90 -4.36 -44.14
N ASN A 25 18.49 -3.10 -43.92
CA ASN A 25 17.14 -2.65 -43.52
C ASN A 25 16.58 -1.48 -44.38
N GLY A 26 15.25 -1.25 -44.37
CA GLY A 26 14.57 -0.03 -44.90
C GLY A 26 13.71 -0.22 -46.17
N HIS A 27 12.64 0.54 -46.44
CA HIS A 27 12.00 1.62 -45.66
C HIS A 27 10.47 1.79 -45.96
N THR A 28 9.81 2.54 -45.08
CA THR A 28 8.44 3.12 -45.08
C THR A 28 8.08 3.94 -46.34
N ALA A 29 6.84 4.39 -46.64
CA ALA A 29 5.54 4.50 -45.93
C ALA A 29 4.37 4.37 -46.98
N PHE A 30 3.08 4.75 -46.85
CA PHE A 30 2.15 5.38 -45.85
C PHE A 30 0.71 4.84 -46.20
N ALA A 31 -0.49 5.29 -45.77
CA ALA A 31 -1.04 6.49 -45.09
C ALA A 31 -2.30 6.14 -44.23
N ASN A 32 -3.25 7.08 -44.02
CA ASN A 32 -4.51 6.90 -43.26
C ASN A 32 -5.78 7.36 -44.02
N GLY A 33 -6.92 6.73 -43.73
CA GLY A 33 -8.27 7.20 -44.08
C GLY A 33 -9.35 6.31 -43.43
N THR A 34 -10.44 6.89 -42.90
CA THR A 34 -11.48 6.14 -42.17
C THR A 34 -12.62 5.67 -43.09
N ALA A 35 -12.94 4.38 -43.03
CA ALA A 35 -14.15 3.79 -43.60
C ALA A 35 -14.76 2.78 -42.62
N VAL A 36 -16.02 2.40 -42.83
CA VAL A 36 -16.63 1.25 -42.13
C VAL A 36 -15.83 0.01 -42.51
N GLY A 37 -15.35 -0.74 -41.52
CA GLY A 37 -14.49 -1.89 -41.74
C GLY A 37 -15.22 -3.00 -42.49
N ILE A 38 -14.92 -3.15 -43.78
CA ILE A 38 -15.28 -4.34 -44.55
C ILE A 38 -14.59 -5.53 -43.87
N ARG A 39 -15.38 -6.53 -43.48
CA ARG A 39 -14.89 -7.74 -42.84
C ARG A 39 -14.45 -8.71 -43.94
N GLU A 40 -13.19 -9.14 -43.87
CA GLU A 40 -12.55 -10.08 -44.78
C GLU A 40 -12.48 -11.47 -44.11
N THR A 41 -12.46 -12.53 -44.93
CA THR A 41 -12.24 -13.89 -44.46
C THR A 41 -10.82 -14.39 -44.77
N GLY A 42 -10.33 -15.32 -43.95
CA GLY A 42 -9.00 -15.90 -44.11
C GLY A 42 -8.72 -17.02 -43.12
N VAL A 43 -7.63 -17.75 -43.35
CA VAL A 43 -7.19 -18.86 -42.52
C VAL A 43 -5.99 -18.42 -41.66
N VAL A 44 -5.99 -18.78 -40.38
CA VAL A 44 -4.83 -18.55 -39.49
C VAL A 44 -3.66 -19.41 -39.96
N GLU A 45 -2.77 -18.82 -40.75
CA GLU A 45 -1.60 -19.51 -41.34
C GLU A 45 -0.50 -19.76 -40.31
N LYS A 46 -0.36 -18.88 -39.31
CA LYS A 46 0.61 -19.07 -38.23
C LYS A 46 0.15 -18.39 -36.95
N LEU A 47 0.26 -19.09 -35.82
CA LEU A 47 -0.06 -18.57 -34.49
C LEU A 47 1.14 -18.75 -33.55
N LEU A 48 1.42 -17.72 -32.77
CA LEU A 48 2.50 -17.64 -31.78
C LEU A 48 1.92 -17.02 -30.49
N THR A 49 2.64 -17.14 -29.37
CA THR A 49 2.11 -16.90 -28.01
C THR A 49 1.42 -15.54 -27.77
N SER A 50 1.77 -14.51 -28.53
CA SER A 50 1.17 -13.17 -28.43
C SER A 50 0.66 -12.57 -29.75
N TYR A 51 0.89 -13.23 -30.89
CA TYR A 51 0.47 -12.73 -32.20
C TYR A 51 0.36 -13.86 -33.23
N GLY A 52 -0.35 -13.59 -34.32
CA GLY A 52 -0.45 -14.52 -35.44
C GLY A 52 -0.38 -13.81 -36.80
N PHE A 53 -0.53 -14.63 -37.83
CA PHE A 53 -0.70 -14.22 -39.22
C PHE A 53 -1.88 -14.96 -39.83
N ILE A 54 -2.70 -14.23 -40.59
CA ILE A 54 -3.78 -14.76 -41.40
C ILE A 54 -3.37 -14.67 -42.87
N GLN A 55 -3.61 -15.73 -43.61
CA GLN A 55 -3.63 -15.69 -45.08
C GLN A 55 -5.06 -15.34 -45.50
N CYS A 56 -5.23 -14.18 -46.14
CA CYS A 56 -6.54 -13.77 -46.68
C CYS A 56 -7.02 -14.78 -47.73
N SER A 57 -8.32 -15.10 -47.73
CA SER A 57 -8.92 -16.01 -48.73
C SER A 57 -9.15 -15.31 -50.06
N GLU A 58 -9.53 -14.03 -50.02
CA GLU A 58 -9.96 -13.25 -51.21
C GLU A 58 -8.80 -12.58 -51.97
N ARG A 59 -7.57 -12.63 -51.44
CA ARG A 59 -6.38 -12.01 -52.02
C ARG A 59 -5.10 -12.65 -51.51
N GLN A 60 -4.04 -12.65 -52.33
CA GLN A 60 -2.70 -13.13 -51.96
C GLN A 60 -1.96 -12.15 -51.02
N ALA A 61 -2.57 -11.86 -49.86
CA ALA A 61 -2.02 -11.02 -48.81
C ALA A 61 -1.97 -11.79 -47.48
N ARG A 62 -0.91 -11.55 -46.71
CA ARG A 62 -0.61 -12.21 -45.43
C ARG A 62 -0.54 -11.16 -44.33
N LEU A 63 -1.57 -11.07 -43.50
CA LEU A 63 -1.76 -10.01 -42.52
C LEU A 63 -1.36 -10.44 -41.11
N PHE A 64 -0.65 -9.58 -40.39
CA PHE A 64 -0.35 -9.76 -38.96
C PHE A 64 -1.57 -9.42 -38.10
N PHE A 65 -1.77 -10.13 -36.99
CA PHE A 65 -2.66 -9.71 -35.92
C PHE A 65 -2.00 -9.92 -34.56
N HIS A 66 -2.25 -9.03 -33.59
CA HIS A 66 -1.90 -9.28 -32.20
C HIS A 66 -3.00 -10.12 -31.54
N CYS A 67 -2.66 -11.09 -30.69
CA CYS A 67 -3.66 -12.00 -30.12
C CYS A 67 -4.76 -11.27 -29.33
N SER A 68 -4.46 -10.13 -28.71
CA SER A 68 -5.48 -9.29 -28.05
C SER A 68 -6.49 -8.61 -28.99
N GLN A 69 -6.47 -8.91 -30.28
CA GLN A 69 -7.46 -8.47 -31.28
C GLN A 69 -8.46 -9.57 -31.66
N TYR A 70 -8.39 -10.74 -31.01
CA TYR A 70 -9.33 -11.83 -31.19
C TYR A 70 -10.43 -11.76 -30.12
N ASN A 71 -11.67 -11.63 -30.57
CA ASN A 71 -12.85 -11.48 -29.72
C ASN A 71 -13.41 -12.86 -29.30
N GLY A 72 -12.56 -13.67 -28.65
CA GLY A 72 -12.90 -15.00 -28.16
C GLY A 72 -11.77 -15.61 -27.33
N ASN A 73 -11.91 -16.86 -26.91
CA ASN A 73 -10.86 -17.56 -26.16
C ASN A 73 -9.67 -17.94 -27.08
N LEU A 74 -8.53 -17.29 -26.88
CA LEU A 74 -7.32 -17.47 -27.69
C LEU A 74 -6.78 -18.91 -27.72
N GLN A 75 -7.12 -19.75 -26.75
CA GLN A 75 -6.68 -21.16 -26.72
C GLN A 75 -7.51 -22.06 -27.67
N GLU A 76 -8.70 -21.60 -28.06
CA GLU A 76 -9.56 -22.26 -29.05
C GLU A 76 -9.17 -21.91 -30.49
N LEU A 77 -8.34 -20.86 -30.67
CA LEU A 77 -7.80 -20.44 -31.97
C LEU A 77 -6.48 -21.16 -32.27
N LYS A 78 -6.34 -21.69 -33.48
CA LYS A 78 -5.25 -22.56 -33.93
C LYS A 78 -4.84 -22.26 -35.37
N ILE A 79 -3.67 -22.77 -35.76
CA ILE A 79 -3.24 -22.75 -37.16
C ILE A 79 -4.18 -23.65 -37.97
N GLY A 80 -4.72 -23.11 -39.06
CA GLY A 80 -5.71 -23.77 -39.92
C GLY A 80 -7.17 -23.39 -39.63
N ASP A 81 -7.46 -22.56 -38.63
CA ASP A 81 -8.83 -22.09 -38.36
C ASP A 81 -9.27 -20.99 -39.34
N ASP A 82 -10.52 -21.07 -39.78
CA ASP A 82 -11.22 -20.00 -40.51
C ASP A 82 -11.63 -18.86 -39.57
N VAL A 83 -11.27 -17.63 -39.95
CA VAL A 83 -11.53 -16.40 -39.19
C VAL A 83 -12.06 -15.29 -40.07
N GLU A 84 -12.88 -14.44 -39.46
CA GLU A 84 -13.44 -13.22 -40.06
C GLU A 84 -12.93 -12.00 -39.28
N PHE A 85 -12.43 -10.97 -39.97
CA PHE A 85 -11.68 -9.86 -39.36
C PHE A 85 -11.81 -8.56 -40.13
N GLU A 86 -11.56 -7.42 -39.48
CA GLU A 86 -11.40 -6.12 -40.13
C GLU A 86 -9.93 -5.83 -40.42
N VAL A 87 -9.64 -5.11 -41.50
CA VAL A 87 -8.26 -4.68 -41.83
C VAL A 87 -8.04 -3.22 -41.45
N SER A 88 -6.95 -2.94 -40.75
CA SER A 88 -6.54 -1.60 -40.30
C SER A 88 -5.03 -1.41 -40.46
N SER A 89 -4.52 -0.21 -40.19
CA SER A 89 -3.07 0.08 -40.30
C SER A 89 -2.43 0.25 -38.92
N ASP A 90 -1.29 -0.42 -38.68
CA ASP A 90 -0.48 -0.20 -37.48
C ASP A 90 -0.05 1.27 -37.39
N ARG A 91 -0.55 1.98 -36.39
CA ARG A 91 -0.29 3.42 -36.19
C ARG A 91 1.20 3.76 -36.03
N ARG A 92 2.06 2.79 -35.70
CA ARG A 92 3.51 2.99 -35.54
C ARG A 92 4.33 2.70 -36.80
N THR A 93 3.82 1.92 -37.76
CA THR A 93 4.59 1.51 -38.96
C THR A 93 3.86 1.71 -40.30
N GLY A 94 2.57 2.04 -40.28
CA GLY A 94 1.72 2.23 -41.47
C GLY A 94 1.36 0.94 -42.22
N LYS A 95 1.70 -0.23 -41.70
CA LYS A 95 1.46 -1.53 -42.36
C LYS A 95 0.06 -2.07 -42.08
N PRO A 96 -0.60 -2.75 -43.05
CA PRO A 96 -1.89 -3.37 -42.83
C PRO A 96 -1.78 -4.56 -41.86
N ILE A 97 -2.76 -4.64 -40.95
CA ILE A 97 -2.92 -5.65 -39.89
C ILE A 97 -4.40 -6.02 -39.77
N ALA A 98 -4.68 -7.24 -39.29
CA ALA A 98 -6.04 -7.69 -38.99
C ALA A 98 -6.41 -7.38 -37.53
N VAL A 99 -7.66 -6.93 -37.30
CA VAL A 99 -8.22 -6.53 -36.01
C VAL A 99 -9.67 -7.02 -35.86
N LYS A 100 -10.17 -7.12 -34.62
CA LYS A 100 -11.51 -7.66 -34.28
C LYS A 100 -11.83 -9.02 -34.94
N LEU A 101 -10.89 -9.95 -34.82
CA LEU A 101 -11.02 -11.31 -35.35
C LEU A 101 -12.10 -12.09 -34.59
N LEU A 102 -12.92 -12.83 -35.32
CA LEU A 102 -13.82 -13.86 -34.79
C LEU A 102 -13.53 -15.19 -35.49
N LYS A 103 -13.55 -16.30 -34.74
CA LYS A 103 -13.45 -17.65 -35.32
C LYS A 103 -14.82 -18.10 -35.80
N ILE A 104 -14.88 -18.54 -37.05
CA ILE A 104 -16.10 -19.11 -37.61
C ILE A 104 -16.26 -20.52 -37.00
N LYS A 105 -17.37 -20.76 -36.30
CA LYS A 105 -17.69 -22.10 -35.79
C LYS A 105 -18.30 -22.94 -36.93
N PRO A 106 -17.75 -24.12 -37.27
CA PRO A 106 -18.36 -25.00 -38.25
C PRO A 106 -19.64 -25.59 -37.65
N GLU A 107 -20.79 -25.31 -38.27
CA GLU A 107 -22.07 -25.83 -37.83
C GLU A 107 -22.33 -27.20 -38.48
N VAL A 108 -22.53 -28.22 -37.63
CA VAL A 108 -22.81 -29.64 -37.94
C VAL A 108 -21.64 -30.48 -38.50
N LEU A 109 -21.27 -31.51 -37.72
CA LEU A 109 -20.32 -32.61 -37.99
C LEU A 109 -21.09 -33.88 -38.45
N PRO A 110 -20.47 -35.02 -38.89
CA PRO A 110 -19.03 -35.35 -38.85
C PRO A 110 -18.43 -35.98 -40.14
N GLU A 111 -17.09 -36.07 -40.18
CA GLU A 111 -16.40 -37.15 -40.92
C GLU A 111 -16.09 -38.33 -39.98
N GLU A 112 -16.43 -39.56 -40.40
CA GLU A 112 -15.61 -40.74 -40.09
C GLU A 112 -14.99 -41.24 -41.40
N ARG A 113 -13.71 -40.87 -41.66
CA ARG A 113 -12.97 -41.42 -42.81
C ARG A 113 -12.55 -42.86 -42.53
N ILE A 114 -13.43 -43.81 -42.85
CA ILE A 114 -13.05 -45.22 -42.98
C ILE A 114 -11.98 -45.30 -44.08
N SER A 115 -10.76 -45.68 -43.69
CA SER A 115 -9.62 -45.67 -44.60
C SER A 115 -9.81 -46.65 -45.76
N GLY A 116 -10.00 -46.13 -46.97
CA GLY A 116 -10.16 -46.92 -48.20
C GLY A 116 -11.60 -47.27 -48.59
N GLN A 117 -12.62 -46.54 -48.11
CA GLN A 117 -14.00 -46.69 -48.59
C GLN A 117 -14.56 -45.38 -49.17
N GLU A 118 -15.38 -45.50 -50.21
CA GLU A 118 -16.10 -44.36 -50.83
C GLU A 118 -17.29 -43.97 -49.96
N VAL A 119 -17.47 -42.67 -49.73
CA VAL A 119 -18.57 -42.11 -48.91
C VAL A 119 -19.56 -41.42 -49.84
N PHE A 120 -20.84 -41.77 -49.70
CA PHE A 120 -21.94 -41.22 -50.48
C PHE A 120 -22.94 -40.52 -49.56
N TYR A 121 -23.42 -39.34 -49.97
CA TYR A 121 -24.50 -38.63 -49.31
C TYR A 121 -25.79 -38.87 -50.10
N LEU A 122 -26.85 -39.28 -49.41
CA LEU A 122 -28.17 -39.49 -49.98
C LEU A 122 -29.18 -38.55 -49.32
N THR A 123 -30.09 -38.00 -50.11
CA THR A 123 -31.22 -37.22 -49.59
C THR A 123 -32.34 -38.15 -49.12
N TYR A 124 -33.14 -37.65 -48.17
CA TYR A 124 -34.38 -38.28 -47.70
C TYR A 124 -35.35 -37.19 -47.21
N THR A 125 -36.58 -37.59 -46.92
CA THR A 125 -37.69 -36.77 -46.45
C THR A 125 -38.33 -37.42 -45.21
N PRO A 126 -39.18 -36.71 -44.43
CA PRO A 126 -39.83 -37.31 -43.26
C PRO A 126 -40.67 -38.57 -43.58
N ASP A 127 -41.27 -38.62 -44.77
CA ASP A 127 -42.07 -39.77 -45.23
C ASP A 127 -41.21 -41.01 -45.54
N ASP A 128 -39.88 -40.87 -45.65
CA ASP A 128 -38.95 -41.98 -45.86
C ASP A 128 -38.58 -42.70 -44.55
N ILE A 129 -38.99 -42.21 -43.37
CA ILE A 129 -38.64 -42.80 -42.05
C ILE A 129 -39.69 -43.82 -41.61
N GLU A 130 -39.29 -45.08 -41.45
CA GLU A 130 -40.20 -46.13 -40.96
C GLU A 130 -40.54 -45.90 -39.47
N GLY A 131 -41.83 -46.02 -39.12
CA GLY A 131 -42.31 -45.90 -37.74
C GLY A 131 -42.36 -44.48 -37.17
N ASN A 132 -42.13 -43.44 -37.99
CA ASN A 132 -42.26 -42.02 -37.60
C ASN A 132 -41.35 -41.63 -36.40
N MET A 133 -40.11 -42.13 -36.39
CA MET A 133 -39.14 -41.93 -35.30
C MET A 133 -38.22 -40.72 -35.54
N HIS A 134 -37.83 -40.02 -34.46
CA HIS A 134 -36.82 -38.95 -34.54
C HIS A 134 -35.39 -39.53 -34.64
N LEU A 135 -34.70 -39.22 -35.73
CA LEU A 135 -33.31 -39.58 -36.01
C LEU A 135 -32.38 -38.41 -35.64
N ASP A 136 -31.30 -38.69 -34.91
CA ASP A 136 -30.32 -37.69 -34.48
C ASP A 136 -28.96 -37.86 -35.18
N THR A 137 -28.18 -36.79 -35.34
CA THR A 137 -26.92 -36.81 -36.11
C THR A 137 -25.89 -37.78 -35.52
N GLY A 138 -25.63 -38.87 -36.23
CA GLY A 138 -24.76 -39.98 -35.81
C GLY A 138 -25.49 -41.20 -35.26
N ASP A 139 -26.83 -41.25 -35.32
CA ASP A 139 -27.60 -42.48 -35.21
C ASP A 139 -27.20 -43.46 -36.34
N LYS A 140 -27.10 -44.76 -36.04
CA LYS A 140 -26.87 -45.78 -37.06
C LYS A 140 -28.23 -46.24 -37.60
N VAL A 141 -28.44 -46.04 -38.89
CA VAL A 141 -29.65 -46.43 -39.63
C VAL A 141 -29.38 -47.52 -40.65
N SER A 142 -30.44 -48.19 -41.10
CA SER A 142 -30.49 -49.00 -42.32
C SER A 142 -31.57 -48.46 -43.24
N PHE A 143 -31.32 -48.47 -44.54
CA PHE A 143 -32.19 -47.89 -45.56
C PHE A 143 -32.02 -48.65 -46.87
N TYR A 144 -32.95 -48.46 -47.81
CA TYR A 144 -32.80 -48.88 -49.20
C TYR A 144 -32.44 -47.68 -50.07
N MET A 145 -31.62 -47.89 -51.10
CA MET A 145 -31.32 -46.88 -52.09
C MET A 145 -32.34 -46.97 -53.23
N GLU A 146 -33.05 -45.88 -53.52
CA GLU A 146 -33.90 -45.78 -54.73
C GLU A 146 -33.34 -44.73 -55.69
N THR A 147 -33.36 -45.04 -56.99
CA THR A 147 -33.01 -44.08 -58.06
C THR A 147 -34.29 -43.57 -58.72
N ASN A 148 -34.52 -42.26 -58.65
CA ASN A 148 -35.64 -41.61 -59.32
C ASN A 148 -35.47 -41.72 -60.84
N LYS A 149 -36.35 -42.51 -61.48
CA LYS A 149 -36.28 -42.86 -62.91
C LYS A 149 -36.46 -41.67 -63.88
N HIS A 150 -36.90 -40.51 -63.38
CA HIS A 150 -37.09 -39.30 -64.20
C HIS A 150 -35.98 -38.26 -64.01
N THR A 151 -35.31 -38.22 -62.85
CA THR A 151 -34.26 -37.22 -62.55
C THR A 151 -32.86 -37.81 -62.44
N GLY A 152 -32.73 -39.13 -62.31
CA GLY A 152 -31.45 -39.82 -62.07
C GLY A 152 -30.90 -39.66 -60.64
N ALA A 153 -31.56 -38.88 -59.78
CA ALA A 153 -31.15 -38.71 -58.38
C ALA A 153 -31.33 -40.01 -57.58
N VAL A 154 -30.42 -40.26 -56.63
CA VAL A 154 -30.48 -41.40 -55.71
C VAL A 154 -30.79 -40.88 -54.31
N SER A 155 -31.79 -41.47 -53.65
CA SER A 155 -32.26 -41.13 -52.31
C SER A 155 -32.30 -42.37 -51.40
N ALA A 156 -32.34 -42.14 -50.09
CA ALA A 156 -32.54 -43.18 -49.09
C ALA A 156 -34.03 -43.29 -48.72
N HIS A 157 -34.60 -44.49 -48.82
CA HIS A 157 -36.01 -44.78 -48.54
C HIS A 157 -36.15 -45.91 -47.49
N ASN A 158 -37.27 -45.92 -46.77
CA ASN A 158 -37.57 -46.83 -45.66
C ASN A 158 -36.40 -46.91 -44.65
N ILE A 159 -36.10 -45.77 -44.05
CA ILE A 159 -35.01 -45.57 -43.10
C ILE A 159 -35.45 -46.06 -41.71
N VAL A 160 -34.73 -47.06 -41.19
CA VAL A 160 -34.98 -47.69 -39.89
C VAL A 160 -33.82 -47.40 -38.94
N LEU A 161 -34.13 -47.05 -37.70
CA LEU A 161 -33.15 -46.83 -36.64
C LEU A 161 -32.57 -48.16 -36.13
N VAL A 162 -31.35 -48.51 -36.56
CA VAL A 162 -30.66 -49.76 -36.17
C VAL A 162 -30.03 -49.63 -34.78
N LYS A 163 -29.43 -48.48 -34.46
CA LYS A 163 -28.88 -48.18 -33.14
C LYS A 163 -28.85 -46.68 -32.92
N LYS A 164 -29.59 -46.20 -31.92
CA LYS A 164 -29.50 -44.81 -31.47
C LYS A 164 -28.12 -44.52 -30.86
N LYS A 165 -27.58 -43.36 -31.18
CA LYS A 165 -26.34 -42.80 -30.63
C LYS A 165 -26.49 -42.64 -29.12
N GLN A 166 -25.54 -43.17 -28.36
CA GLN A 166 -25.53 -42.97 -26.92
C GLN A 166 -25.04 -41.55 -26.64
N MET A 167 -25.99 -40.66 -26.31
CA MET A 167 -25.66 -39.34 -25.78
C MET A 167 -24.85 -39.50 -24.49
N ARG A 168 -23.82 -38.67 -24.37
CA ARG A 168 -23.01 -38.55 -23.15
C ARG A 168 -23.46 -37.28 -22.44
N CYS A 169 -23.97 -37.44 -21.23
CA CYS A 169 -24.23 -36.32 -20.33
C CYS A 169 -22.92 -35.99 -19.60
N GLN A 170 -22.82 -34.76 -19.13
CA GLN A 170 -21.74 -34.29 -18.28
C GLN A 170 -22.26 -34.02 -16.86
N GLY A 171 -21.35 -33.92 -15.90
CA GLY A 171 -21.67 -33.61 -14.51
C GLY A 171 -20.42 -33.55 -13.65
N VAL A 172 -20.61 -33.30 -12.35
CA VAL A 172 -19.52 -33.27 -11.36
C VAL A 172 -19.83 -34.28 -10.26
N VAL A 173 -18.84 -35.06 -9.82
CA VAL A 173 -19.01 -36.03 -8.73
C VAL A 173 -19.30 -35.28 -7.42
N CYS A 174 -20.55 -35.30 -6.94
CA CYS A 174 -20.95 -34.59 -5.72
C CYS A 174 -20.64 -35.40 -4.44
N ALA A 175 -20.65 -36.73 -4.52
CA ALA A 175 -20.31 -37.60 -3.38
C ALA A 175 -19.74 -38.97 -3.79
N THR A 176 -18.67 -39.38 -3.13
CA THR A 176 -18.03 -40.71 -3.23
C THR A 176 -18.29 -41.54 -1.96
N LYS A 177 -18.53 -42.85 -2.11
CA LYS A 177 -18.75 -43.82 -1.01
C LYS A 177 -18.06 -45.15 -1.36
N GLU A 178 -18.03 -46.12 -0.43
CA GLU A 178 -17.17 -47.31 -0.53
C GLU A 178 -17.27 -48.14 -1.84
N ALA A 179 -18.42 -48.14 -2.53
CA ALA A 179 -18.62 -48.90 -3.78
C ALA A 179 -19.37 -48.12 -4.89
N PHE A 180 -19.78 -46.88 -4.61
CA PHE A 180 -20.67 -46.10 -5.48
C PHE A 180 -20.55 -44.61 -5.21
N GLY A 181 -21.06 -43.79 -6.11
CA GLY A 181 -21.14 -42.35 -5.93
C GLY A 181 -22.38 -41.74 -6.57
N PHE A 182 -22.46 -40.42 -6.43
CA PHE A 182 -23.46 -39.57 -7.05
C PHE A 182 -22.76 -38.51 -7.91
N ILE A 183 -23.36 -38.18 -9.05
CA ILE A 183 -22.91 -37.15 -9.97
C ILE A 183 -24.03 -36.12 -10.09
N GLU A 184 -23.73 -34.85 -9.84
CA GLU A 184 -24.66 -33.76 -10.15
C GLU A 184 -24.68 -33.53 -11.66
N ARG A 185 -25.86 -33.59 -12.27
CA ARG A 185 -26.04 -33.54 -13.72
C ARG A 185 -25.92 -32.13 -14.29
N ALA A 186 -25.19 -31.98 -15.39
CA ALA A 186 -25.06 -30.71 -16.12
C ALA A 186 -26.27 -30.37 -17.00
N ASP A 187 -27.15 -31.34 -17.27
CA ASP A 187 -28.34 -31.19 -18.13
C ASP A 187 -29.65 -30.98 -17.35
N VAL A 188 -29.68 -31.21 -16.03
CA VAL A 188 -30.84 -31.01 -15.16
C VAL A 188 -30.41 -30.92 -13.69
N VAL A 189 -31.10 -30.14 -12.85
CA VAL A 189 -30.81 -29.98 -11.42
C VAL A 189 -31.18 -31.23 -10.61
N LYS A 190 -30.45 -32.34 -10.83
CA LYS A 190 -30.60 -33.63 -10.13
C LYS A 190 -29.27 -34.37 -10.02
N GLU A 191 -29.12 -35.12 -8.95
CA GLU A 191 -28.06 -36.13 -8.84
C GLU A 191 -28.43 -37.42 -9.60
N ILE A 192 -27.43 -38.11 -10.14
CA ILE A 192 -27.57 -39.47 -10.70
C ILE A 192 -26.58 -40.43 -10.03
N PHE A 193 -27.06 -41.63 -9.72
CA PHE A 193 -26.27 -42.70 -9.09
C PHE A 193 -25.35 -43.39 -10.11
N PHE A 194 -24.11 -43.69 -9.72
CA PHE A 194 -23.23 -44.62 -10.44
C PHE A 194 -22.57 -45.62 -9.47
N HIS A 195 -22.34 -46.84 -9.95
CA HIS A 195 -21.57 -47.86 -9.24
C HIS A 195 -20.12 -47.85 -9.75
N TYR A 196 -19.13 -48.13 -8.90
CA TYR A 196 -17.72 -48.01 -9.28
C TYR A 196 -17.29 -48.94 -10.43
N SER A 197 -17.98 -50.06 -10.66
CA SER A 197 -17.75 -50.91 -11.85
C SER A 197 -18.10 -50.22 -13.19
N GLU A 198 -18.89 -49.14 -13.16
CA GLU A 198 -19.27 -48.37 -14.34
C GLU A 198 -18.23 -47.29 -14.70
N PHE A 199 -17.34 -46.94 -13.77
CA PHE A 199 -16.24 -46.01 -13.99
C PHE A 199 -15.15 -46.64 -14.88
N LYS A 200 -14.44 -45.80 -15.64
CA LYS A 200 -13.45 -46.17 -16.66
C LYS A 200 -12.18 -45.33 -16.49
N GLY A 201 -11.52 -45.53 -15.36
CA GLY A 201 -10.28 -44.88 -14.97
C GLY A 201 -9.69 -45.58 -13.74
N ASP A 202 -8.65 -44.99 -13.16
CA ASP A 202 -8.13 -45.41 -11.84
C ASP A 202 -9.05 -44.86 -10.74
N LEU A 203 -9.52 -45.74 -9.86
CA LEU A 203 -10.49 -45.39 -8.83
C LEU A 203 -9.86 -44.56 -7.70
N GLU A 204 -8.54 -44.67 -7.48
CA GLU A 204 -7.83 -43.81 -6.52
C GLU A 204 -7.73 -42.34 -7.00
N ALA A 205 -7.93 -42.10 -8.30
CA ALA A 205 -7.94 -40.76 -8.90
C ALA A 205 -9.32 -40.08 -8.91
N LEU A 206 -10.39 -40.74 -8.42
CA LEU A 206 -11.76 -40.23 -8.48
C LEU A 206 -12.19 -39.61 -7.14
N GLN A 207 -12.46 -38.30 -7.13
CA GLN A 207 -12.76 -37.50 -5.95
C GLN A 207 -14.08 -36.71 -6.09
N ALA A 208 -14.59 -36.20 -4.97
CA ALA A 208 -15.74 -35.29 -5.01
C ALA A 208 -15.28 -33.90 -5.47
N GLY A 209 -15.93 -33.36 -6.50
CA GLY A 209 -15.50 -32.16 -7.24
C GLY A 209 -14.89 -32.46 -8.62
N ASP A 210 -14.81 -33.73 -9.04
CA ASP A 210 -14.31 -34.09 -10.37
C ASP A 210 -15.37 -33.98 -11.46
N ASP A 211 -15.00 -33.29 -12.55
CA ASP A 211 -15.75 -33.26 -13.81
C ASP A 211 -15.76 -34.65 -14.47
N VAL A 212 -16.95 -35.12 -14.89
CA VAL A 212 -17.13 -36.43 -15.53
C VAL A 212 -18.10 -36.40 -16.70
N GLU A 213 -17.87 -37.28 -17.67
CA GLU A 213 -18.82 -37.63 -18.73
C GLU A 213 -19.33 -39.08 -18.57
N PHE A 214 -20.60 -39.33 -18.87
CA PHE A 214 -21.24 -40.62 -18.69
C PHE A 214 -22.45 -40.81 -19.62
N THR A 215 -22.89 -42.04 -19.83
CA THR A 215 -24.14 -42.35 -20.52
C THR A 215 -25.19 -42.81 -19.53
N ILE A 216 -26.37 -42.18 -19.58
CA ILE A 216 -27.53 -42.57 -18.77
C ILE A 216 -28.12 -43.87 -19.31
N LYS A 217 -28.45 -44.80 -18.42
CA LYS A 217 -29.24 -46.01 -18.72
C LYS A 217 -30.26 -46.25 -17.62
N GLU A 218 -31.41 -46.82 -17.98
CA GLU A 218 -32.40 -47.24 -17.00
C GLU A 218 -32.06 -48.64 -16.44
N ARG A 219 -32.09 -48.79 -15.11
CA ARG A 219 -32.10 -50.08 -14.41
C ARG A 219 -33.21 -50.08 -13.37
N ASN A 220 -34.12 -51.05 -13.45
CA ASN A 220 -35.19 -51.28 -12.47
C ASN A 220 -36.06 -50.03 -12.19
N GLY A 221 -36.46 -49.27 -13.22
CA GLY A 221 -37.28 -48.06 -13.06
C GLY A 221 -36.51 -46.82 -12.58
N LYS A 222 -35.18 -46.81 -12.67
CA LYS A 222 -34.32 -45.69 -12.25
C LYS A 222 -33.23 -45.40 -13.28
N GLU A 223 -32.99 -44.12 -13.54
CA GLU A 223 -31.83 -43.65 -14.28
C GLU A 223 -30.55 -43.88 -13.45
N VAL A 224 -29.53 -44.47 -14.06
CA VAL A 224 -28.18 -44.62 -13.50
C VAL A 224 -27.12 -44.22 -14.53
N ALA A 225 -26.03 -43.62 -14.07
CA ALA A 225 -24.91 -43.27 -14.91
C ALA A 225 -24.01 -44.49 -15.15
N THR A 226 -23.58 -44.67 -16.40
CA THR A 226 -22.78 -45.80 -16.87
C THR A 226 -21.68 -45.34 -17.81
N ASP A 227 -20.59 -46.10 -17.95
CA ASP A 227 -19.42 -45.72 -18.77
C ASP A 227 -18.86 -44.32 -18.40
N VAL A 228 -18.70 -44.11 -17.10
CA VAL A 228 -18.29 -42.84 -16.48
C VAL A 228 -16.78 -42.64 -16.68
N ARG A 229 -16.35 -41.47 -17.14
CA ARG A 229 -14.94 -41.11 -17.36
C ARG A 229 -14.67 -39.70 -16.82
N LEU A 230 -13.45 -39.48 -16.32
CA LEU A 230 -12.95 -38.16 -15.94
C LEU A 230 -12.82 -37.25 -17.18
N LEU A 231 -13.16 -35.98 -16.97
CA LEU A 231 -12.85 -34.87 -17.88
C LEU A 231 -11.69 -34.03 -17.30
N ALA A 232 -11.27 -33.00 -18.03
CA ALA A 232 -10.42 -31.96 -17.43
C ALA A 232 -11.27 -31.07 -16.52
N GLN A 233 -10.79 -30.77 -15.32
CA GLN A 233 -11.47 -29.90 -14.36
C GLN A 233 -11.80 -28.52 -14.96
N GLY A 234 -13.04 -28.06 -14.79
CA GLY A 234 -13.55 -26.82 -15.38
C GLY A 234 -14.10 -26.97 -16.81
N THR A 235 -14.30 -28.20 -17.28
CA THR A 235 -15.11 -28.51 -18.48
C THR A 235 -16.60 -28.34 -18.18
N VAL A 236 -17.03 -28.71 -16.97
CA VAL A 236 -18.44 -28.69 -16.55
C VAL A 236 -18.72 -27.41 -15.77
N ILE A 237 -19.64 -26.61 -16.31
CA ILE A 237 -20.04 -25.33 -15.73
C ILE A 237 -21.57 -25.35 -15.60
N PHE A 238 -22.05 -25.41 -14.35
CA PHE A 238 -23.48 -25.40 -14.03
C PHE A 238 -24.10 -24.01 -14.09
N GLU A 239 -23.36 -22.97 -13.71
CA GLU A 239 -23.86 -21.61 -13.53
C GLU A 239 -23.01 -20.58 -14.28
N ASP A 240 -23.65 -19.52 -14.78
CA ASP A 240 -22.98 -18.33 -15.31
C ASP A 240 -23.00 -17.21 -14.27
N ILE A 241 -21.82 -16.79 -13.78
CA ILE A 241 -21.67 -15.68 -12.83
C ILE A 241 -21.51 -14.36 -13.60
N SER A 242 -22.26 -13.33 -13.22
CA SER A 242 -22.19 -11.99 -13.82
C SER A 242 -20.81 -11.35 -13.61
N ILE A 243 -20.23 -10.81 -14.69
CA ILE A 243 -18.99 -10.00 -14.60
C ILE A 243 -19.25 -8.70 -13.84
N GLU A 244 -20.44 -8.14 -14.02
CA GLU A 244 -20.93 -6.99 -13.26
C GLU A 244 -21.26 -7.39 -11.81
N GLN A 245 -20.95 -6.49 -10.88
CA GLN A 245 -21.36 -6.58 -9.48
C GLN A 245 -22.57 -5.67 -9.26
N PHE A 246 -23.52 -6.13 -8.45
CA PHE A 246 -24.75 -5.44 -8.11
C PHE A 246 -24.76 -5.07 -6.63
N GLU A 247 -25.47 -4.01 -6.30
CA GLU A 247 -25.71 -3.54 -4.93
C GLU A 247 -27.16 -3.82 -4.54
N GLY A 248 -27.40 -4.12 -3.26
CA GLY A 248 -28.71 -4.47 -2.77
C GLY A 248 -28.82 -4.48 -1.25
N THR A 249 -30.01 -4.80 -0.76
CA THR A 249 -30.33 -4.84 0.67
C THR A 249 -30.69 -6.25 1.11
N VAL A 250 -30.09 -6.75 2.19
CA VAL A 250 -30.48 -8.05 2.77
C VAL A 250 -31.89 -7.93 3.38
N ILE A 251 -32.86 -8.62 2.79
CA ILE A 251 -34.23 -8.69 3.32
C ILE A 251 -34.31 -9.70 4.46
N LYS A 252 -33.60 -10.82 4.31
CA LYS A 252 -33.70 -11.99 5.19
C LYS A 252 -32.36 -12.70 5.29
N VAL A 253 -31.89 -12.90 6.51
CA VAL A 253 -30.63 -13.59 6.81
C VAL A 253 -30.76 -15.13 6.81
N ILE A 254 -29.62 -15.80 6.67
CA ILE A 254 -29.51 -17.25 6.84
C ILE A 254 -29.60 -17.58 8.35
N PRO A 255 -30.53 -18.45 8.80
CA PRO A 255 -30.61 -18.83 10.20
C PRO A 255 -29.40 -19.69 10.62
N LYS A 256 -28.57 -19.19 11.55
CA LYS A 256 -27.39 -19.93 12.09
C LYS A 256 -27.75 -21.21 12.87
N VAL A 257 -29.03 -21.51 13.07
CA VAL A 257 -29.52 -22.73 13.73
C VAL A 257 -30.47 -23.45 12.77
N THR A 258 -29.98 -24.52 12.15
CA THR A 258 -30.77 -25.40 11.28
C THR A 258 -31.81 -26.17 12.10
N THR A 259 -33.03 -25.65 12.16
CA THR A 259 -34.17 -26.42 12.67
C THR A 259 -34.44 -27.59 11.72
N LYS A 260 -34.81 -28.76 12.27
CA LYS A 260 -34.89 -30.05 11.55
C LYS A 260 -35.90 -30.11 10.38
N ASN A 261 -36.59 -29.01 10.09
CA ASN A 261 -37.60 -28.89 9.04
C ASN A 261 -37.19 -27.91 7.92
N GLN A 262 -36.02 -27.26 7.98
CA GLN A 262 -35.54 -26.39 6.90
C GLN A 262 -34.79 -27.22 5.83
N ASN A 263 -35.47 -27.44 4.70
CA ASN A 263 -34.93 -28.05 3.49
C ASN A 263 -34.71 -27.04 2.35
N ASP A 264 -34.80 -25.73 2.60
CA ASP A 264 -34.46 -24.68 1.62
C ASP A 264 -32.92 -24.53 1.58
N PRO A 265 -32.23 -24.88 0.48
CA PRO A 265 -30.77 -24.79 0.39
C PRO A 265 -30.26 -23.34 0.26
N LEU A 266 -31.14 -22.39 -0.10
CA LEU A 266 -30.80 -20.97 -0.28
C LEU A 266 -31.75 -20.11 0.57
N PRO A 267 -31.70 -20.20 1.92
CA PRO A 267 -32.74 -19.63 2.79
C PRO A 267 -32.67 -18.10 2.98
N GLY A 268 -31.58 -17.43 2.58
CA GLY A 268 -31.43 -15.97 2.62
C GLY A 268 -32.08 -15.27 1.42
N ARG A 269 -32.39 -13.97 1.54
CA ARG A 269 -32.97 -13.14 0.46
C ARG A 269 -32.33 -11.74 0.41
N ILE A 270 -31.98 -11.27 -0.78
CA ILE A 270 -31.50 -9.90 -1.07
C ILE A 270 -32.46 -9.23 -2.04
N CYS A 271 -32.82 -7.96 -1.80
CA CYS A 271 -33.51 -7.09 -2.75
C CYS A 271 -32.48 -6.28 -3.53
N ALA A 272 -32.58 -6.21 -4.86
CA ALA A 272 -31.72 -5.36 -5.67
C ALA A 272 -32.47 -4.78 -6.88
N ARG A 273 -32.15 -3.53 -7.23
CA ARG A 273 -32.73 -2.83 -8.39
C ARG A 273 -31.92 -3.13 -9.65
N ILE A 274 -32.24 -4.24 -10.30
CA ILE A 274 -31.58 -4.73 -11.50
C ILE A 274 -32.39 -4.29 -12.72
N SER A 275 -31.75 -3.59 -13.67
CA SER A 275 -32.38 -3.09 -14.91
C SER A 275 -33.68 -2.29 -14.68
N TYR A 276 -33.69 -1.44 -13.63
CA TYR A 276 -34.85 -0.66 -13.15
C TYR A 276 -36.03 -1.50 -12.59
N THR A 277 -35.88 -2.81 -12.44
CA THR A 277 -36.82 -3.68 -11.72
C THR A 277 -36.26 -4.11 -10.37
N ASP A 278 -37.09 -4.08 -9.33
CA ASP A 278 -36.71 -4.59 -8.01
C ASP A 278 -36.88 -6.12 -8.02
N LYS A 279 -35.77 -6.86 -7.94
CA LYS A 279 -35.72 -8.32 -7.88
C LYS A 279 -35.40 -8.79 -6.46
N GLU A 280 -35.99 -9.91 -6.05
CA GLU A 280 -35.60 -10.67 -4.86
C GLU A 280 -34.72 -11.87 -5.31
N LEU A 281 -33.50 -11.94 -4.81
CA LEU A 281 -32.53 -13.00 -5.13
C LEU A 281 -32.27 -13.90 -3.92
N LEU A 282 -32.17 -15.20 -4.18
CA LEU A 282 -31.89 -16.23 -3.17
C LEU A 282 -30.38 -16.26 -2.83
N PHE A 283 -30.01 -16.68 -1.62
CA PHE A 283 -28.62 -17.03 -1.30
C PHE A 283 -28.49 -18.05 -0.16
N GLY A 284 -27.39 -18.82 -0.18
CA GLY A 284 -27.03 -19.84 0.81
C GLY A 284 -25.69 -19.57 1.52
N GLU A 285 -25.29 -20.45 2.44
CA GLU A 285 -24.13 -20.23 3.31
C GLU A 285 -22.78 -20.20 2.56
N LYS A 286 -22.73 -20.76 1.34
CA LYS A 286 -21.56 -20.74 0.47
C LYS A 286 -21.42 -19.44 -0.33
N ASP A 287 -22.41 -18.56 -0.30
CA ASP A 287 -22.50 -17.38 -1.18
C ASP A 287 -21.93 -16.11 -0.57
N THR A 288 -21.65 -16.10 0.73
CA THR A 288 -20.98 -14.99 1.41
C THR A 288 -19.47 -15.10 1.23
N LYS A 289 -18.87 -14.07 0.61
CA LYS A 289 -17.43 -13.97 0.34
C LYS A 289 -16.61 -13.90 1.63
N SER A 290 -17.12 -13.18 2.63
CA SER A 290 -16.55 -13.09 3.98
C SER A 290 -17.40 -13.87 4.98
N LYS A 291 -16.84 -14.21 6.15
CA LYS A 291 -17.54 -14.94 7.24
C LYS A 291 -18.15 -13.99 8.29
N VAL A 292 -18.38 -12.73 7.92
CA VAL A 292 -18.97 -11.69 8.77
C VAL A 292 -20.46 -11.96 8.94
N THR A 293 -21.02 -11.64 10.12
CA THR A 293 -22.46 -11.73 10.35
C THR A 293 -23.22 -10.67 9.55
N LEU A 294 -23.89 -11.11 8.48
CA LEU A 294 -24.96 -10.35 7.82
C LEU A 294 -26.20 -10.22 8.73
N LEU A 295 -26.91 -9.10 8.60
CA LEU A 295 -28.12 -8.70 9.32
C LEU A 295 -29.17 -8.17 8.33
N GLU A 296 -30.44 -8.13 8.76
CA GLU A 296 -31.52 -7.58 7.94
C GLU A 296 -31.38 -6.06 7.81
N GLY A 297 -31.53 -5.54 6.60
CA GLY A 297 -31.27 -4.13 6.27
C GLY A 297 -29.84 -3.81 5.82
N ASP A 298 -28.92 -4.78 5.78
CA ASP A 298 -27.55 -4.55 5.30
C ASP A 298 -27.49 -4.08 3.86
N HIS A 299 -26.62 -3.11 3.58
CA HIS A 299 -26.16 -2.81 2.22
C HIS A 299 -25.03 -3.78 1.82
N VAL A 300 -25.21 -4.51 0.73
CA VAL A 300 -24.30 -5.57 0.27
C VAL A 300 -24.01 -5.47 -1.22
N GLN A 301 -22.79 -5.88 -1.61
CA GLN A 301 -22.36 -6.04 -3.00
C GLN A 301 -22.26 -7.53 -3.34
N PHE A 302 -22.70 -7.94 -4.53
CA PHE A 302 -22.73 -9.35 -4.94
C PHE A 302 -22.67 -9.52 -6.47
N ASN A 303 -22.43 -10.73 -6.95
CA ASN A 303 -22.65 -11.12 -8.35
C ASN A 303 -23.94 -11.94 -8.47
N ILE A 304 -24.62 -11.86 -9.61
CA ILE A 304 -25.73 -12.77 -9.92
C ILE A 304 -25.11 -14.04 -10.51
N SER A 305 -25.42 -15.19 -9.93
CA SER A 305 -25.21 -16.49 -10.57
C SER A 305 -26.51 -16.98 -11.15
N THR A 306 -26.48 -17.46 -12.39
CA THR A 306 -27.65 -18.03 -13.09
C THR A 306 -27.37 -19.47 -13.46
N ASP A 307 -28.14 -20.41 -12.90
CA ASP A 307 -28.02 -21.83 -13.25
C ASP A 307 -28.46 -22.06 -14.70
N ARG A 308 -27.64 -22.76 -15.48
CA ARG A 308 -27.87 -23.00 -16.91
C ARG A 308 -29.02 -23.97 -17.17
N ARG A 309 -29.42 -24.77 -16.19
CA ARG A 309 -30.34 -25.91 -16.30
C ARG A 309 -31.79 -25.50 -16.10
N ASP A 310 -32.09 -24.72 -15.06
CA ASP A 310 -33.45 -24.25 -14.73
C ASP A 310 -33.64 -22.73 -14.85
N LYS A 311 -32.55 -21.98 -15.07
CA LYS A 311 -32.50 -20.50 -15.14
C LYS A 311 -32.79 -19.79 -13.81
N LEU A 312 -32.56 -20.46 -12.68
CA LEU A 312 -32.62 -19.86 -11.36
C LEU A 312 -31.51 -18.81 -11.19
N GLU A 313 -31.88 -17.57 -10.91
CA GLU A 313 -30.97 -16.49 -10.51
C GLU A 313 -30.80 -16.48 -8.98
N ARG A 314 -29.56 -16.37 -8.51
CA ARG A 314 -29.20 -16.28 -7.09
C ARG A 314 -28.03 -15.32 -6.87
N ALA A 315 -27.92 -14.73 -5.68
CA ALA A 315 -26.79 -13.89 -5.32
C ALA A 315 -25.60 -14.76 -4.84
N THR A 316 -24.39 -14.40 -5.26
CA THR A 316 -23.14 -15.04 -4.85
C THR A 316 -22.00 -14.02 -4.73
N ASN A 317 -20.84 -14.40 -4.18
CA ASN A 317 -19.75 -13.48 -3.81
C ASN A 317 -20.20 -12.29 -2.92
N ILE A 318 -21.22 -12.50 -2.09
CA ILE A 318 -21.87 -11.47 -1.28
C ILE A 318 -20.90 -10.94 -0.23
N ASP A 319 -20.67 -9.63 -0.24
CA ASP A 319 -19.82 -8.93 0.71
C ASP A 319 -20.52 -7.67 1.25
N ILE A 320 -20.18 -7.27 2.48
CA ILE A 320 -20.86 -6.16 3.16
C ILE A 320 -20.21 -4.81 2.82
N LEU A 321 -21.02 -3.83 2.41
CA LEU A 321 -20.50 -2.53 1.98
C LEU A 321 -20.18 -1.62 3.18
N PRO A 322 -19.10 -0.81 3.14
CA PRO A 322 -18.69 0.03 4.28
C PRO A 322 -19.69 1.12 4.68
N ASP A 323 -20.67 1.42 3.81
CA ASP A 323 -21.73 2.40 4.04
C ASP A 323 -23.00 1.82 4.69
N THR A 324 -23.08 0.49 4.84
CA THR A 324 -24.21 -0.23 5.48
C THR A 324 -24.64 0.42 6.81
N PHE A 325 -23.69 0.87 7.62
CA PHE A 325 -23.90 1.47 8.93
C PHE A 325 -24.71 2.79 8.89
N HIS A 326 -24.73 3.49 7.76
CA HIS A 326 -25.59 4.66 7.55
C HIS A 326 -27.06 4.28 7.33
N PHE A 327 -27.32 3.07 6.82
CA PHE A 327 -28.66 2.57 6.49
C PHE A 327 -29.27 1.72 7.61
N THR A 328 -28.49 0.80 8.21
CA THR A 328 -28.96 -0.12 9.27
C THR A 328 -29.33 0.59 10.57
N LYS A 329 -28.68 1.74 10.87
CA LYS A 329 -28.78 2.46 12.15
C LYS A 329 -28.46 1.58 13.37
N GLU A 330 -27.63 0.57 13.19
CA GLU A 330 -27.26 -0.36 14.26
C GLU A 330 -26.46 0.33 15.37
N SER A 331 -26.63 -0.11 16.61
CA SER A 331 -25.92 0.44 17.77
C SER A 331 -24.46 -0.01 17.77
N ARG A 332 -23.60 0.81 17.16
CA ARG A 332 -22.14 0.67 17.17
C ARG A 332 -21.59 1.03 18.56
N GLU A 333 -20.89 0.10 19.20
CA GLU A 333 -20.13 0.30 20.43
C GLU A 333 -18.64 0.47 20.11
N MET A 334 -17.93 1.20 20.97
CA MET A 334 -16.48 1.40 20.87
C MET A 334 -15.73 0.66 21.98
N GLY A 335 -14.48 0.30 21.71
CA GLY A 335 -13.62 -0.36 22.69
C GLY A 335 -12.19 -0.58 22.19
N VAL A 336 -11.41 -1.29 23.01
CA VAL A 336 -10.00 -1.60 22.75
C VAL A 336 -9.76 -3.10 22.87
N ILE A 337 -8.97 -3.69 21.97
CA ILE A 337 -8.58 -5.10 22.02
C ILE A 337 -7.76 -5.37 23.30
N ALA A 338 -8.37 -6.08 24.25
CA ALA A 338 -7.83 -6.32 25.58
C ALA A 338 -7.13 -7.68 25.73
N ALA A 339 -7.42 -8.63 24.85
CA ALA A 339 -6.68 -9.89 24.72
C ALA A 339 -6.96 -10.54 23.36
N MET A 340 -5.95 -11.21 22.79
CA MET A 340 -6.06 -12.06 21.60
C MET A 340 -5.71 -13.51 21.95
N ARG A 341 -6.32 -14.46 21.24
CA ARG A 341 -6.12 -15.91 21.30
C ARG A 341 -6.22 -16.48 19.89
N ASP A 342 -6.01 -17.78 19.74
CA ASP A 342 -6.12 -18.44 18.44
C ASP A 342 -7.58 -18.43 17.96
N GLY A 343 -7.84 -17.83 16.80
CA GLY A 343 -9.18 -17.63 16.21
C GLY A 343 -10.11 -16.61 16.89
N PHE A 344 -9.83 -16.12 18.11
CA PHE A 344 -10.76 -15.26 18.86
C PHE A 344 -10.07 -14.23 19.77
N GLY A 345 -10.84 -13.23 20.22
CA GLY A 345 -10.35 -12.17 21.10
C GLY A 345 -11.38 -11.66 22.10
N PHE A 346 -10.96 -10.68 22.89
CA PHE A 346 -11.79 -9.96 23.86
C PHE A 346 -11.57 -8.45 23.76
N ILE A 347 -12.67 -7.71 23.64
CA ILE A 347 -12.71 -6.23 23.63
C ILE A 347 -13.03 -5.73 25.04
N LYS A 348 -12.35 -4.68 25.49
CA LYS A 348 -12.78 -3.85 26.62
C LYS A 348 -13.63 -2.71 26.05
N CYS A 349 -14.95 -2.78 26.23
CA CYS A 349 -15.87 -1.73 25.80
C CYS A 349 -15.64 -0.42 26.57
N VAL A 350 -16.02 0.70 25.96
CA VAL A 350 -16.20 1.98 26.65
C VAL A 350 -17.40 1.89 27.61
N ASP A 351 -18.53 1.37 27.13
CA ASP A 351 -19.84 1.51 27.81
C ASP A 351 -20.30 0.23 28.56
N ARG A 352 -19.42 -0.78 28.73
CA ARG A 352 -19.73 -2.04 29.42
C ARG A 352 -18.63 -2.50 30.37
N ASP A 353 -19.03 -3.09 31.49
CA ASP A 353 -18.14 -3.73 32.48
C ASP A 353 -17.59 -5.08 32.01
N ALA A 354 -18.41 -5.85 31.30
CA ALA A 354 -18.02 -7.16 30.77
C ALA A 354 -17.14 -6.99 29.52
N ARG A 355 -16.06 -7.77 29.44
CA ARG A 355 -15.28 -7.89 28.20
C ARG A 355 -16.09 -8.63 27.14
N MET A 356 -16.25 -8.02 25.98
CA MET A 356 -17.00 -8.62 24.87
C MET A 356 -16.13 -9.60 24.09
N PHE A 357 -16.60 -10.84 23.97
CA PHE A 357 -15.97 -11.88 23.16
C PHE A 357 -16.22 -11.63 21.66
N PHE A 358 -15.24 -11.97 20.81
CA PHE A 358 -15.41 -12.00 19.36
C PHE A 358 -14.58 -13.09 18.69
N HIS A 359 -14.99 -13.50 17.49
CA HIS A 359 -14.26 -14.43 16.63
C HIS A 359 -13.65 -13.68 15.43
N PHE A 360 -12.52 -14.12 14.90
CA PHE A 360 -11.80 -13.40 13.83
C PHE A 360 -12.56 -13.36 12.49
N SER A 361 -13.60 -14.19 12.32
CA SER A 361 -14.51 -14.10 11.17
C SER A 361 -15.34 -12.82 11.12
N GLU A 362 -15.49 -12.13 12.25
CA GLU A 362 -16.32 -10.92 12.37
C GLU A 362 -15.55 -9.62 12.09
N VAL A 363 -14.28 -9.70 11.72
CA VAL A 363 -13.48 -8.53 11.34
C VAL A 363 -13.82 -8.15 9.90
N LEU A 364 -14.20 -6.89 9.68
CA LEU A 364 -14.66 -6.37 8.38
C LEU A 364 -13.53 -6.08 7.39
N GLU A 365 -12.31 -5.90 7.91
CA GLU A 365 -11.13 -5.53 7.14
C GLU A 365 -10.11 -6.68 7.13
N GLU A 366 -9.36 -6.83 6.04
CA GLU A 366 -8.20 -7.74 5.98
C GLU A 366 -7.05 -7.30 6.94
N SER A 367 -7.16 -6.08 7.51
CA SER A 367 -6.30 -5.52 8.55
C SER A 367 -6.19 -6.42 9.79
N GLN A 368 -5.02 -7.01 10.04
CA GLN A 368 -4.78 -7.78 11.26
C GLN A 368 -4.95 -6.92 12.53
N LEU A 369 -5.86 -7.35 13.41
CA LEU A 369 -6.07 -6.74 14.72
C LEU A 369 -4.97 -7.15 15.70
N HIS A 370 -4.52 -6.18 16.50
CA HIS A 370 -3.48 -6.32 17.52
C HIS A 370 -4.03 -5.94 18.90
N ILE A 371 -3.36 -6.39 19.97
CA ILE A 371 -3.67 -5.93 21.33
C ILE A 371 -3.43 -4.42 21.41
N SER A 372 -4.31 -3.70 22.10
CA SER A 372 -4.35 -2.24 22.15
C SER A 372 -4.73 -1.53 20.84
N ASP A 373 -5.20 -2.23 19.80
CA ASP A 373 -5.96 -1.58 18.73
C ASP A 373 -7.32 -1.09 19.23
N GLU A 374 -7.73 0.05 18.70
CA GLU A 374 -9.05 0.66 18.90
C GLU A 374 -10.03 0.11 17.85
N VAL A 375 -11.25 -0.21 18.27
CA VAL A 375 -12.26 -0.86 17.43
C VAL A 375 -13.67 -0.35 17.68
N GLU A 376 -14.47 -0.42 16.61
CA GLU A 376 -15.92 -0.21 16.61
C GLU A 376 -16.61 -1.51 16.19
N PHE A 377 -17.67 -1.90 16.89
CA PHE A 377 -18.32 -3.20 16.71
C PHE A 377 -19.81 -3.13 17.07
N THR A 378 -20.58 -4.12 16.65
CA THR A 378 -22.00 -4.24 16.97
C THR A 378 -22.18 -5.38 17.97
N VAL A 379 -22.99 -5.19 19.02
CA VAL A 379 -23.23 -6.22 20.03
C VAL A 379 -24.50 -6.99 19.72
N VAL A 380 -24.37 -8.32 19.54
CA VAL A 380 -25.46 -9.22 19.16
C VAL A 380 -25.55 -10.39 20.16
N PRO A 381 -26.76 -10.84 20.55
CA PRO A 381 -26.93 -12.05 21.35
C PRO A 381 -26.37 -13.28 20.64
N ASP A 382 -25.69 -14.16 21.38
CA ASP A 382 -25.25 -15.47 20.90
C ASP A 382 -26.48 -16.35 20.61
N MET A 383 -26.62 -16.79 19.35
CA MET A 383 -27.74 -17.64 18.93
C MET A 383 -27.71 -19.04 19.58
N LEU A 384 -26.55 -19.48 20.09
CA LEU A 384 -26.41 -20.72 20.88
C LEU A 384 -26.74 -20.49 22.36
N SER A 385 -26.64 -19.26 22.86
CA SER A 385 -26.94 -18.93 24.26
C SER A 385 -27.42 -17.49 24.43
N ALA A 386 -28.75 -17.26 24.31
CA ALA A 386 -29.37 -15.92 24.27
C ALA A 386 -29.18 -15.04 25.55
N GLN A 387 -28.50 -15.53 26.59
CA GLN A 387 -28.07 -14.72 27.74
C GLN A 387 -26.61 -14.23 27.63
N ARG A 388 -25.89 -14.64 26.60
CA ARG A 388 -24.51 -14.26 26.32
C ARG A 388 -24.51 -13.35 25.09
N ASN A 389 -23.81 -12.23 25.17
CA ASN A 389 -23.61 -11.35 24.02
C ASN A 389 -22.20 -11.52 23.46
N HIS A 390 -22.03 -11.29 22.16
CA HIS A 390 -20.73 -11.23 21.49
C HIS A 390 -20.65 -9.99 20.59
N ALA A 391 -19.45 -9.59 20.22
CA ALA A 391 -19.20 -8.51 19.28
C ALA A 391 -19.06 -9.09 17.86
N VAL A 392 -19.78 -8.48 16.91
CA VAL A 392 -19.71 -8.75 15.46
C VAL A 392 -19.30 -7.48 14.71
N ARG A 393 -19.01 -7.58 13.40
CA ARG A 393 -18.77 -6.40 12.52
C ARG A 393 -17.68 -5.48 13.04
N ILE A 394 -16.53 -6.05 13.38
CA ILE A 394 -15.42 -5.35 14.01
C ILE A 394 -14.66 -4.57 12.94
N LYS A 395 -14.70 -3.25 13.08
CA LYS A 395 -13.97 -2.28 12.27
C LYS A 395 -12.80 -1.74 13.08
N LYS A 396 -11.66 -1.50 12.44
CA LYS A 396 -10.51 -0.89 13.12
C LYS A 396 -10.67 0.64 13.11
N LEU A 397 -10.33 1.29 14.23
CA LEU A 397 -10.35 2.74 14.34
C LEU A 397 -8.93 3.34 14.33
N PRO A 398 -8.77 4.60 13.88
CA PRO A 398 -7.55 5.36 14.13
C PRO A 398 -7.28 5.49 15.63
N LYS A 399 -6.00 5.50 16.03
CA LYS A 399 -5.62 5.67 17.44
C LYS A 399 -6.02 7.06 17.97
N GLY A 400 -6.57 7.10 19.18
CA GLY A 400 -7.10 8.32 19.81
C GLY A 400 -8.59 8.58 19.53
N THR A 401 -9.30 7.66 18.88
CA THR A 401 -10.75 7.76 18.64
C THR A 401 -11.56 7.32 19.87
N VAL A 402 -11.11 6.27 20.56
CA VAL A 402 -11.84 5.59 21.64
C VAL A 402 -11.47 6.19 23.00
N SER A 403 -12.18 7.25 23.39
CA SER A 403 -12.09 7.75 24.77
C SER A 403 -13.06 7.04 25.72
N PHE A 404 -12.50 6.39 26.75
CA PHE A 404 -13.21 5.84 27.92
C PHE A 404 -13.79 6.91 28.85
N HIS A 405 -13.44 8.18 28.64
CA HIS A 405 -13.82 9.30 29.50
C HIS A 405 -14.39 10.47 28.69
N THR A 406 -15.16 11.32 29.37
CA THR A 406 -15.62 12.61 28.85
C THR A 406 -15.06 13.71 29.76
N GLN A 407 -14.09 14.47 29.27
CA GLN A 407 -13.60 15.66 29.98
C GLN A 407 -14.45 16.87 29.61
N SER A 408 -14.92 17.60 30.62
CA SER A 408 -15.63 18.87 30.43
C SER A 408 -14.65 19.97 30.02
N GLU A 409 -15.01 20.72 28.97
CA GLU A 409 -14.30 21.94 28.55
C GLU A 409 -14.41 23.06 29.59
N GLN A 410 -15.41 22.99 30.48
CA GLN A 410 -15.56 23.93 31.58
C GLN A 410 -14.47 23.73 32.63
N ARG A 411 -13.95 24.85 33.13
CA ARG A 411 -13.05 24.88 34.28
C ARG A 411 -13.83 25.33 35.50
N PHE A 412 -13.87 24.46 36.48
CA PHE A 412 -14.48 24.70 37.78
C PHE A 412 -13.42 25.24 38.73
N VAL A 413 -13.86 26.03 39.70
CA VAL A 413 -12.99 26.59 40.73
C VAL A 413 -13.53 26.18 42.08
N GLY A 414 -12.75 25.38 42.79
CA GLY A 414 -13.14 24.78 44.07
C GLY A 414 -12.15 25.05 45.19
N VAL A 415 -12.44 24.47 46.35
CA VAL A 415 -11.59 24.43 47.54
C VAL A 415 -11.41 22.98 47.95
N VAL A 416 -10.18 22.58 48.26
CA VAL A 416 -9.87 21.23 48.76
C VAL A 416 -10.46 21.07 50.15
N GLU A 417 -11.40 20.13 50.33
CA GLU A 417 -11.97 19.77 51.63
C GLU A 417 -11.25 18.58 52.27
N LYS A 418 -10.68 17.67 51.46
CA LYS A 418 -9.90 16.53 51.94
C LYS A 418 -8.62 16.36 51.10
N GLU A 419 -7.47 16.38 51.77
CA GLU A 419 -6.17 16.06 51.19
C GLU A 419 -6.03 14.56 50.85
N THR A 420 -5.18 14.24 49.87
CA THR A 420 -4.73 12.87 49.59
C THR A 420 -3.64 12.45 50.59
N THR A 421 -3.94 11.45 51.43
CA THR A 421 -3.04 10.87 52.44
C THR A 421 -1.90 10.05 51.79
N ALA A 422 -0.84 10.74 51.37
CA ALA A 422 0.34 10.14 50.77
C ALA A 422 1.12 9.25 51.76
N ALA A 423 0.81 7.96 51.76
CA ALA A 423 1.49 6.95 52.57
C ALA A 423 2.92 6.67 52.06
N ILE A 424 3.89 7.51 52.47
CA ILE A 424 5.32 7.32 52.17
C ILE A 424 5.88 6.14 52.99
N THR A 425 5.58 4.91 52.56
CA THR A 425 6.24 3.70 53.05
C THR A 425 7.53 3.46 52.27
N ASN A 426 8.62 4.09 52.71
CA ASN A 426 9.97 3.67 52.35
C ASN A 426 10.22 2.25 52.87
N ASN A 427 10.22 1.25 51.97
CA ASN A 427 10.91 -0.02 52.20
C ASN A 427 11.28 -0.69 50.87
N LYS A 428 12.55 -1.06 50.73
CA LYS A 428 13.01 -1.99 49.69
C LYS A 428 12.74 -3.44 50.14
N SER A 429 12.90 -4.38 49.20
CA SER A 429 12.82 -5.85 49.36
C SER A 429 11.48 -6.45 49.84
N ALA A 430 10.65 -6.86 48.89
CA ALA A 430 9.81 -8.07 48.95
C ALA A 430 9.46 -8.53 47.52
N SER A 431 9.25 -9.84 47.32
CA SER A 431 8.86 -10.43 46.03
C SER A 431 7.34 -10.34 45.77
N PRO A 432 6.88 -10.38 44.51
CA PRO A 432 5.46 -10.15 44.19
C PRO A 432 4.59 -11.39 44.44
N SER A 433 3.74 -11.36 45.48
CA SER A 433 2.70 -12.36 45.70
C SER A 433 1.36 -11.72 46.12
N LYS A 434 0.40 -11.68 45.19
CA LYS A 434 -1.04 -11.40 45.36
C LYS A 434 -1.41 -10.47 46.53
N ALA A 435 -1.11 -9.17 46.41
CA ALA A 435 -1.80 -8.16 47.19
C ALA A 435 -3.21 -7.92 46.61
N LYS A 436 -4.22 -7.85 47.49
CA LYS A 436 -5.55 -7.33 47.17
C LYS A 436 -5.41 -5.82 46.94
N GLU A 437 -6.06 -5.25 45.92
CA GLU A 437 -6.02 -3.79 45.72
C GLU A 437 -6.52 -3.09 46.99
N LYS A 438 -5.66 -2.26 47.55
CA LYS A 438 -5.99 -1.35 48.65
C LYS A 438 -6.36 -0.03 48.00
N GLU A 439 -7.61 0.36 48.15
CA GLU A 439 -8.15 1.59 47.55
C GLU A 439 -7.22 2.77 47.83
N ALA A 440 -6.81 3.46 46.77
CA ALA A 440 -5.99 4.67 46.89
C ALA A 440 -6.87 5.74 47.52
N GLU A 441 -6.44 6.33 48.65
CA GLU A 441 -7.28 7.32 49.34
C GLU A 441 -7.42 8.58 48.49
N GLU A 442 -8.59 8.72 47.89
CA GLU A 442 -8.95 9.87 47.07
C GLU A 442 -9.07 11.12 47.96
N GLY A 443 -8.60 12.25 47.42
CA GLY A 443 -8.87 13.57 47.98
C GLY A 443 -10.23 14.07 47.49
N VAL A 444 -10.74 15.14 48.10
CA VAL A 444 -12.04 15.73 47.76
C VAL A 444 -11.90 17.24 47.59
N ILE A 445 -12.38 17.73 46.44
CA ILE A 445 -12.55 19.16 46.16
C ILE A 445 -14.04 19.47 46.20
N SER A 446 -14.44 20.52 46.91
CA SER A 446 -15.77 21.09 46.79
C SER A 446 -15.76 22.32 45.91
N TYR A 447 -16.79 22.46 45.07
CA TYR A 447 -16.96 23.58 44.14
C TYR A 447 -18.42 24.02 44.13
N GLU A 448 -18.71 25.12 43.45
CA GLU A 448 -20.05 25.65 43.29
C GLU A 448 -20.39 25.70 41.80
N ASP A 449 -21.55 25.17 41.42
CA ASP A 449 -22.08 25.22 40.05
C ASP A 449 -23.57 25.61 40.10
N CYS A 450 -23.99 26.55 39.25
CA CYS A 450 -25.32 27.16 39.25
C CYS A 450 -25.89 27.59 40.63
N GLY A 451 -25.04 27.87 41.63
CA GLY A 451 -25.44 28.20 43.01
C GLY A 451 -25.65 26.98 43.93
N VAL A 452 -25.24 25.79 43.50
CA VAL A 452 -25.28 24.54 44.26
C VAL A 452 -23.86 24.14 44.64
N LYS A 453 -23.61 23.91 45.94
CA LYS A 453 -22.34 23.36 46.41
C LYS A 453 -22.26 21.86 46.11
N LEU A 454 -21.26 21.46 45.35
CA LEU A 454 -20.98 20.08 44.92
C LEU A 454 -19.61 19.62 45.42
N THR A 455 -19.33 18.32 45.31
CA THR A 455 -18.05 17.69 45.65
C THR A 455 -17.63 16.71 44.57
N VAL A 456 -16.33 16.65 44.30
CA VAL A 456 -15.72 15.73 43.33
C VAL A 456 -14.42 15.16 43.90
N SER A 457 -14.11 13.91 43.61
CA SER A 457 -12.86 13.29 44.09
C SER A 457 -11.69 13.55 43.15
N TYR A 458 -10.47 13.45 43.68
CA TYR A 458 -9.24 13.60 42.90
C TYR A 458 -8.11 12.66 43.35
N HIS A 459 -7.14 12.44 42.46
CA HIS A 459 -5.93 11.71 42.76
C HIS A 459 -4.67 12.55 42.51
N VAL A 460 -3.55 12.16 43.12
CA VAL A 460 -2.24 12.81 42.99
C VAL A 460 -1.68 12.80 41.56
N LYS A 461 -2.13 11.85 40.72
CA LYS A 461 -1.71 11.70 39.32
C LYS A 461 -2.27 12.79 38.39
N ASP A 462 -3.33 13.50 38.79
CA ASP A 462 -4.09 14.44 37.95
C ASP A 462 -3.79 15.93 38.28
N LEU A 463 -2.72 16.17 39.03
CA LEU A 463 -2.24 17.48 39.48
C LEU A 463 -1.32 18.16 38.45
N GLU A 464 -1.47 19.47 38.24
CA GLU A 464 -0.52 20.30 37.49
C GLU A 464 0.66 20.76 38.38
N GLY A 465 1.78 20.04 38.29
CA GLY A 465 3.06 20.40 38.91
C GLY A 465 3.33 19.72 40.27
N ALA A 466 4.52 19.98 40.83
CA ALA A 466 5.05 19.23 41.98
C ALA A 466 4.40 19.58 43.35
N ALA A 467 3.46 20.52 43.41
CA ALA A 467 2.84 20.97 44.65
C ALA A 467 1.53 20.21 44.93
N GLN A 468 1.51 19.42 46.00
CA GLN A 468 0.28 18.77 46.47
C GLN A 468 -0.69 19.82 47.08
N PRO A 469 -2.00 19.81 46.73
CA PRO A 469 -2.99 20.69 47.32
C PRO A 469 -3.26 20.38 48.79
N GLN A 470 -3.38 21.42 49.62
CA GLN A 470 -3.69 21.32 51.05
C GLN A 470 -5.16 21.65 51.34
N ALA A 471 -5.69 21.23 52.49
CA ALA A 471 -7.05 21.55 52.88
C ALA A 471 -7.24 23.07 53.02
N GLY A 472 -8.19 23.63 52.26
CA GLY A 472 -8.38 25.07 52.12
C GLY A 472 -7.66 25.71 50.92
N ASP A 473 -6.84 24.98 50.15
CA ASP A 473 -6.31 25.48 48.88
C ASP A 473 -7.43 25.63 47.85
N LYS A 474 -7.39 26.75 47.11
CA LYS A 474 -8.31 27.08 46.03
C LYS A 474 -7.72 26.60 44.71
N VAL A 475 -8.44 25.75 43.99
CA VAL A 475 -7.96 25.06 42.79
C VAL A 475 -8.83 25.33 41.57
N GLU A 476 -8.20 25.53 40.41
CA GLU A 476 -8.78 25.42 39.06
C GLU A 476 -8.69 23.94 38.64
N PHE A 477 -9.75 23.37 38.06
CA PHE A 477 -9.77 21.99 37.55
C PHE A 477 -10.86 21.80 36.49
N SER A 478 -10.77 20.73 35.70
CA SER A 478 -11.87 20.24 34.84
C SER A 478 -12.46 18.95 35.41
N ILE A 479 -13.75 18.70 35.17
CA ILE A 479 -14.39 17.43 35.52
C ILE A 479 -14.15 16.43 34.39
N ASN A 480 -13.74 15.21 34.73
CA ASN A 480 -13.59 14.08 33.84
C ASN A 480 -14.46 12.91 34.30
N GLU A 481 -15.41 12.51 33.45
CA GLU A 481 -16.40 11.47 33.72
C GLU A 481 -16.03 10.15 33.05
N VAL A 482 -15.99 9.07 33.81
CA VAL A 482 -15.84 7.71 33.29
C VAL A 482 -17.15 7.26 32.65
N LYS A 483 -17.25 7.26 31.31
CA LYS A 483 -18.49 6.95 30.56
C LYS A 483 -19.18 5.66 31.02
N ARG A 484 -18.38 4.63 31.31
CA ARG A 484 -18.83 3.32 31.82
C ARG A 484 -19.64 3.37 33.12
N THR A 485 -19.33 4.31 34.02
CA THR A 485 -19.85 4.31 35.40
C THR A 485 -20.50 5.63 35.82
N GLY A 486 -20.42 6.69 35.02
CA GLY A 486 -20.80 8.05 35.41
C GLY A 486 -19.94 8.61 36.55
N GLN A 487 -18.82 7.96 36.90
CA GLN A 487 -17.97 8.43 37.99
C GLN A 487 -17.18 9.66 37.54
N GLN A 488 -17.46 10.80 38.17
CA GLN A 488 -16.79 12.06 37.92
C GLN A 488 -15.58 12.22 38.84
N SER A 489 -14.49 12.73 38.28
CA SER A 489 -13.21 13.00 38.93
C SER A 489 -12.68 14.36 38.50
N ALA A 490 -11.97 15.07 39.37
CA ALA A 490 -11.27 16.29 38.98
C ALA A 490 -9.93 15.94 38.31
N VAL A 491 -9.63 16.63 37.21
CA VAL A 491 -8.36 16.52 36.46
C VAL A 491 -7.83 17.91 36.10
N THR A 492 -6.56 17.98 35.69
CA THR A 492 -5.91 19.25 35.32
C THR A 492 -5.93 20.25 36.51
N ILE A 493 -5.60 19.73 37.70
CA ILE A 493 -5.85 20.42 38.98
C ILE A 493 -4.69 21.35 39.32
N LYS A 494 -4.98 22.63 39.50
CA LYS A 494 -3.99 23.69 39.60
C LYS A 494 -4.29 24.67 40.72
N ILE A 495 -3.33 24.87 41.63
CA ILE A 495 -3.49 25.70 42.83
C ILE A 495 -3.43 27.20 42.46
N LEU A 496 -4.47 27.97 42.83
CA LEU A 496 -4.64 29.38 42.49
C LEU A 496 -4.26 30.35 43.61
N ASN A 497 -4.55 30.02 44.88
CA ASN A 497 -4.35 30.90 46.04
C ASN A 497 -2.89 30.95 46.52
N ARG A 498 -2.04 30.01 46.09
CA ARG A 498 -0.64 29.92 46.49
C ARG A 498 0.24 30.89 45.69
N THR A 499 0.00 32.19 45.87
CA THR A 499 0.82 33.28 45.33
C THR A 499 2.20 33.26 45.98
N VAL A 500 3.09 32.41 45.48
CA VAL A 500 4.49 32.41 45.88
C VAL A 500 5.06 33.78 45.51
N ASN A 501 5.67 34.47 46.49
CA ASN A 501 6.03 35.89 46.34
C ASN A 501 7.36 36.03 45.59
N THR A 502 7.34 35.61 44.32
CA THR A 502 8.52 35.24 43.54
C THR A 502 8.83 36.29 42.48
N LYS A 503 9.72 37.21 42.83
CA LYS A 503 10.42 38.04 41.85
C LYS A 503 11.22 37.10 40.95
N ARG A 504 10.83 36.99 39.67
CA ARG A 504 11.61 36.26 38.66
C ARG A 504 12.98 36.92 38.52
N LEU A 505 14.03 36.10 38.37
CA LEU A 505 15.41 36.54 38.22
C LEU A 505 15.99 35.97 36.93
N LEU A 506 16.94 36.69 36.34
CA LEU A 506 17.73 36.22 35.21
C LEU A 506 19.09 35.73 35.69
N GLY A 507 19.66 34.77 34.96
CA GLY A 507 21.00 34.23 35.19
C GLY A 507 21.48 33.40 34.01
N TYR A 508 22.66 32.82 34.15
CA TYR A 508 23.37 32.08 33.09
C TYR A 508 23.65 30.65 33.53
N ILE A 509 23.49 29.68 32.64
CA ILE A 509 23.80 28.28 32.93
C ILE A 509 25.32 28.09 33.04
N ALA A 510 25.83 28.01 34.28
CA ALA A 510 27.26 27.93 34.58
C ALA A 510 27.80 26.50 34.63
N THR A 511 26.95 25.52 34.95
CA THR A 511 27.33 24.10 34.96
C THR A 511 26.10 23.22 34.74
N LEU A 512 26.25 22.18 33.93
CA LEU A 512 25.29 21.10 33.69
C LEU A 512 25.92 19.76 34.05
N LYS A 513 25.15 18.87 34.68
CA LYS A 513 25.51 17.50 35.10
C LYS A 513 24.29 16.60 34.96
N ASP A 514 24.47 15.28 35.02
CA ASP A 514 23.50 14.26 34.62
C ASP A 514 22.03 14.45 35.08
N ASN A 515 21.78 15.11 36.22
CA ASN A 515 20.43 15.37 36.74
C ASN A 515 20.22 16.80 37.30
N PHE A 516 21.23 17.66 37.26
CA PHE A 516 21.21 18.97 37.94
C PHE A 516 22.21 19.96 37.35
N GLY A 517 22.01 21.24 37.62
CA GLY A 517 22.94 22.29 37.20
C GLY A 517 23.08 23.43 38.21
N PHE A 518 23.85 24.43 37.80
CA PHE A 518 24.02 25.69 38.52
C PHE A 518 23.75 26.86 37.58
N ILE A 519 22.99 27.83 38.07
CA ILE A 519 22.71 29.10 37.42
C ILE A 519 23.56 30.16 38.12
N GLU A 520 24.51 30.76 37.43
CA GLU A 520 25.18 31.98 37.88
C GLU A 520 24.20 33.15 37.82
N THR A 521 24.16 34.00 38.84
CA THR A 521 23.31 35.19 38.85
C THR A 521 23.68 36.14 37.71
N ALA A 522 22.72 36.94 37.19
CA ALA A 522 23.02 37.99 36.20
C ALA A 522 23.99 39.10 36.69
N ASN A 523 24.43 39.05 37.96
CA ASN A 523 25.46 39.92 38.54
C ASN A 523 26.84 39.24 38.63
N HIS A 524 26.97 37.96 38.27
CA HIS A 524 28.17 37.14 38.45
C HIS A 524 28.69 37.10 39.90
N ASP A 525 27.77 37.10 40.89
CA ASP A 525 28.11 37.15 42.32
C ASP A 525 27.93 35.81 43.05
N GLN A 526 27.00 34.96 42.60
CA GLN A 526 26.65 33.69 43.26
C GLN A 526 26.19 32.62 42.25
N GLU A 527 26.41 31.34 42.58
CA GLU A 527 25.84 30.18 41.88
C GLU A 527 24.60 29.66 42.64
N ILE A 528 23.49 29.46 41.92
CA ILE A 528 22.23 28.91 42.43
C ILE A 528 22.01 27.51 41.87
N PHE A 529 21.82 26.52 42.76
CA PHE A 529 21.55 25.13 42.38
C PHE A 529 20.13 24.95 41.82
N PHE A 530 19.98 24.21 40.71
CA PHE A 530 18.69 23.71 40.23
C PHE A 530 18.76 22.21 39.89
N HIS A 531 17.64 21.51 40.05
CA HIS A 531 17.47 20.13 39.62
C HIS A 531 16.71 20.09 38.28
N TYR A 532 16.94 19.10 37.43
CA TYR A 532 16.31 19.06 36.10
C TYR A 532 14.78 18.85 36.14
N SER A 533 14.21 18.43 37.28
CA SER A 533 12.75 18.45 37.51
C SER A 533 12.15 19.86 37.49
N GLU A 534 12.96 20.89 37.72
CA GLU A 534 12.53 22.28 37.78
C GLU A 534 12.65 23.02 36.44
N LEU A 535 13.12 22.33 35.39
CA LEU A 535 13.22 22.87 34.04
C LEU A 535 11.85 22.81 33.34
N CYS A 536 11.33 23.95 32.91
CA CYS A 536 10.10 24.04 32.13
C CYS A 536 10.40 24.07 30.62
N GLY A 537 10.73 22.92 30.05
CA GLY A 537 11.00 22.74 28.62
C GLY A 537 11.80 21.47 28.32
N ASP A 538 12.03 21.18 27.04
CA ASP A 538 12.82 20.01 26.63
C ASP A 538 14.29 20.16 27.01
N MET A 539 14.83 19.14 27.69
CA MET A 539 16.20 19.12 28.23
C MET A 539 17.29 19.24 27.16
N GLU A 540 16.99 18.86 25.91
CA GLU A 540 17.93 18.89 24.77
C GLU A 540 18.27 20.31 24.30
N ASN A 541 17.54 21.34 24.75
CA ASN A 541 17.70 22.73 24.31
C ASN A 541 18.53 23.61 25.27
N LEU A 542 19.19 23.06 26.28
CA LEU A 542 19.88 23.83 27.34
C LEU A 542 21.41 23.63 27.31
N GLU A 543 22.16 24.70 27.06
CA GLU A 543 23.62 24.72 26.92
C GLU A 543 24.32 25.58 27.99
N LEU A 544 25.64 25.40 28.15
CA LEU A 544 26.47 26.24 29.02
C LEU A 544 26.55 27.68 28.50
N GLY A 545 26.13 28.64 29.32
CA GLY A 545 26.04 30.06 28.98
C GLY A 545 24.66 30.52 28.50
N ASP A 546 23.66 29.64 28.43
CA ASP A 546 22.27 30.04 28.15
C ASP A 546 21.73 31.03 29.20
N THR A 547 21.03 32.06 28.73
CA THR A 547 20.20 32.92 29.59
C THR A 547 18.97 32.14 30.03
N VAL A 548 18.72 32.09 31.34
CA VAL A 548 17.51 31.51 31.93
C VAL A 548 16.84 32.49 32.87
N GLU A 549 15.51 32.53 32.79
CA GLU A 549 14.67 33.08 33.84
C GLU A 549 14.35 31.98 34.87
N TYR A 550 14.43 32.30 36.15
CA TYR A 550 14.20 31.36 37.24
C TYR A 550 13.61 32.04 38.49
N THR A 551 13.17 31.21 39.44
CA THR A 551 12.59 31.64 40.72
C THR A 551 13.41 31.10 41.89
N LEU A 552 13.76 31.95 42.87
CA LEU A 552 14.41 31.48 44.09
C LEU A 552 13.41 30.83 45.06
N SER A 553 13.70 29.60 45.48
CA SER A 553 13.04 28.94 46.60
C SER A 553 14.01 28.69 47.77
N LYS A 554 13.45 28.62 48.98
CA LYS A 554 14.19 28.30 50.20
C LYS A 554 13.83 26.88 50.62
N GLY A 555 14.78 25.95 50.47
CA GLY A 555 14.63 24.58 50.91
C GLY A 555 14.60 24.45 52.44
N LYS A 556 14.51 23.22 52.94
CA LYS A 556 14.70 22.94 54.37
C LYS A 556 16.20 22.99 54.71
N GLY A 557 16.57 23.94 55.56
CA GLY A 557 17.97 24.35 55.79
C GLY A 557 18.37 25.53 54.90
N ASN A 558 19.42 26.27 55.25
CA ASN A 558 19.80 27.54 54.60
C ASN A 558 20.38 27.42 53.18
N LYS A 559 19.94 26.44 52.38
CA LYS A 559 20.27 26.33 50.96
C LYS A 559 19.15 26.96 50.13
N VAL A 560 19.55 27.78 49.16
CA VAL A 560 18.64 28.41 48.20
C VAL A 560 18.74 27.64 46.89
N SER A 561 17.60 27.38 46.26
CA SER A 561 17.47 26.64 45.00
C SER A 561 16.74 27.49 43.97
N ALA A 562 16.96 27.18 42.69
CA ALA A 562 16.17 27.72 41.60
C ALA A 562 15.08 26.72 41.19
N GLU A 563 13.84 27.21 41.15
CA GLU A 563 12.63 26.53 40.68
C GLU A 563 12.10 27.22 39.41
N LYS A 564 11.32 26.49 38.59
CA LYS A 564 10.72 27.01 37.35
C LYS A 564 11.73 27.70 36.44
N VAL A 565 12.80 26.97 36.11
CA VAL A 565 13.85 27.42 35.20
C VAL A 565 13.31 27.36 33.77
N THR A 566 13.30 28.50 33.08
CA THR A 566 12.86 28.64 31.68
C THR A 566 13.96 29.30 30.87
N LYS A 567 14.32 28.72 29.71
CA LYS A 567 15.26 29.36 28.76
C LYS A 567 14.64 30.65 28.21
N ASP A 568 15.37 31.75 28.31
CA ASP A 568 14.91 33.05 27.84
C ASP A 568 15.09 33.16 26.32
N VAL A 569 14.01 32.93 25.58
CA VAL A 569 13.98 33.07 24.12
C VAL A 569 13.67 34.54 23.79
N GLY A 570 14.74 35.33 23.61
CA GLY A 570 14.67 36.79 23.46
C GLY A 570 13.86 37.32 22.27
N GLU A 571 13.76 38.65 22.16
CA GLU A 571 12.92 39.37 21.19
C GLU A 571 13.09 38.89 19.73
N ALA A 572 12.05 39.13 18.91
CA ALA A 572 11.92 38.63 17.54
C ALA A 572 13.19 38.80 16.67
N VAL A 573 13.42 37.82 15.79
CA VAL A 573 14.60 37.79 14.90
C VAL A 573 14.48 38.88 13.82
N MET A 574 15.36 39.86 13.91
CA MET A 574 15.51 41.01 13.01
C MET A 574 16.46 40.67 11.85
N LEU A 575 16.29 41.37 10.72
CA LEU A 575 17.21 41.33 9.58
C LEU A 575 18.03 42.63 9.50
N GLY A 576 19.30 42.52 9.14
CA GLY A 576 20.16 43.69 9.00
C GLY A 576 21.43 43.46 8.22
N LYS A 577 22.19 44.54 8.08
CA LYS A 577 23.42 44.61 7.29
C LYS A 577 24.57 45.10 8.15
N VAL A 578 25.71 44.43 8.08
CA VAL A 578 26.92 44.81 8.84
C VAL A 578 27.51 46.08 8.23
N VAL A 579 27.33 47.23 8.88
CA VAL A 579 27.90 48.52 8.44
C VAL A 579 29.38 48.62 8.81
N ARG A 580 29.76 48.02 9.94
CA ARG A 580 31.13 48.03 10.45
C ARG A 580 31.44 46.70 11.17
N PRO A 581 32.53 45.98 10.81
CA PRO A 581 32.87 44.70 11.41
C PRO A 581 33.53 44.87 12.79
N LEU A 582 33.80 43.78 13.51
CA LEU A 582 34.58 43.80 14.75
C LEU A 582 36.05 44.18 14.50
N ARG A 583 36.72 44.76 15.52
CA ARG A 583 38.15 45.13 15.44
C ARG A 583 39.08 43.92 15.21
N SER A 584 38.64 42.71 15.57
CA SER A 584 39.34 41.46 15.27
C SER A 584 39.36 41.10 13.78
N VAL A 585 38.48 41.69 12.97
CA VAL A 585 38.37 41.47 11.52
C VAL A 585 38.96 42.66 10.74
N ASP A 586 38.72 43.89 11.21
CA ASP A 586 39.38 45.10 10.72
C ASP A 586 40.10 45.80 11.88
N PRO A 587 41.43 45.59 12.03
CA PRO A 587 42.23 46.22 13.07
C PRO A 587 42.46 47.73 12.90
N SER A 588 42.09 48.33 11.76
CA SER A 588 42.36 49.75 11.46
C SER A 588 41.37 50.72 12.12
N GLN A 589 40.20 50.22 12.54
CA GLN A 589 39.13 51.02 13.15
C GLN A 589 39.37 51.36 14.62
N THR A 590 38.69 52.40 15.11
CA THR A 590 38.82 52.94 16.47
C THR A 590 37.91 52.26 17.51
N GLU A 591 36.79 51.65 17.12
CA GLU A 591 35.81 51.02 18.03
C GLU A 591 36.08 49.52 18.21
N TYR A 592 35.66 48.94 19.34
CA TYR A 592 35.85 47.49 19.61
C TYR A 592 34.64 46.63 19.20
N GLN A 593 33.42 47.15 19.33
CA GLN A 593 32.15 46.53 18.93
C GLN A 593 31.87 46.80 17.44
N GLY A 594 31.34 45.83 16.70
CA GLY A 594 30.82 46.04 15.34
C GLY A 594 29.48 46.79 15.34
N LEU A 595 28.93 47.06 14.16
CA LEU A 595 27.65 47.77 13.98
C LEU A 595 26.80 47.12 12.86
N ILE A 596 25.53 46.86 13.16
CA ILE A 596 24.52 46.36 12.23
C ILE A 596 23.45 47.45 12.03
N GLU A 597 23.09 47.74 10.78
CA GLU A 597 21.95 48.55 10.41
C GLU A 597 20.74 47.65 10.14
N HIS A 598 19.62 47.91 10.80
CA HIS A 598 18.36 47.20 10.55
C HIS A 598 17.84 47.48 9.14
N SER A 599 17.48 46.43 8.40
CA SER A 599 16.96 46.54 7.04
C SER A 599 15.46 46.34 7.01
N GLU A 600 14.72 47.44 7.02
CA GLU A 600 13.27 47.52 6.79
C GLU A 600 13.01 48.09 5.38
N GLU A 601 11.83 47.85 4.79
CA GLU A 601 11.62 48.11 3.35
C GLU A 601 11.65 49.60 2.97
N GLU A 602 12.28 49.87 1.82
CA GLU A 602 12.45 51.14 1.09
C GLU A 602 12.24 52.48 1.82
N GLY A 603 13.35 53.09 2.25
CA GLY A 603 13.53 54.55 2.11
C GLY A 603 14.03 55.34 3.32
N THR A 604 13.98 54.78 4.52
CA THR A 604 14.51 55.41 5.74
C THR A 604 15.87 54.83 6.15
N LYS A 605 16.68 55.60 6.90
CA LYS A 605 17.96 55.09 7.44
C LYS A 605 17.68 54.11 8.56
N GLY A 606 18.29 52.92 8.50
CA GLY A 606 18.03 51.86 9.46
C GLY A 606 18.48 52.21 10.87
N GLN A 607 17.76 51.69 11.88
CA GLN A 607 18.23 51.80 13.26
C GLN A 607 19.50 50.96 13.43
N ASN A 608 20.53 51.56 14.02
CA ASN A 608 21.85 50.95 14.14
C ASN A 608 22.05 50.35 15.53
N TYR A 609 22.40 49.06 15.58
CA TYR A 609 22.64 48.31 16.81
C TYR A 609 24.10 47.83 16.87
N PRO A 610 24.85 48.09 17.94
CA PRO A 610 26.19 47.56 18.09
C PRO A 610 26.15 46.07 18.44
N PHE A 611 27.18 45.32 18.04
CA PHE A 611 27.38 43.93 18.43
C PHE A 611 28.81 43.70 18.94
N GLY A 612 28.93 42.90 20.00
CA GLY A 612 30.21 42.40 20.50
C GLY A 612 30.46 40.96 20.04
N ILE A 613 31.67 40.46 20.26
CA ILE A 613 32.00 39.03 20.03
C ILE A 613 31.11 38.07 20.84
N MET A 614 30.59 38.53 21.98
CA MET A 614 29.63 37.79 22.82
C MET A 614 28.20 37.79 22.26
N GLY A 615 27.89 38.66 21.30
CA GLY A 615 26.60 38.67 20.60
C GLY A 615 26.57 37.80 19.34
N MET A 616 27.69 37.15 18.98
CA MET A 616 27.78 36.30 17.79
C MET A 616 27.58 34.83 18.14
N THR A 617 26.71 34.14 17.40
CA THR A 617 26.42 32.72 17.62
C THR A 617 27.65 31.83 17.36
N ASN A 618 28.47 32.18 16.36
CA ASN A 618 29.79 31.58 16.14
C ASN A 618 30.90 32.60 16.44
N LYS A 619 31.61 32.41 17.56
CA LYS A 619 32.71 33.28 18.04
C LYS A 619 33.98 33.22 17.18
N ALA A 620 34.06 32.31 16.21
CA ALA A 620 35.18 32.23 15.26
C ALA A 620 34.86 32.88 13.90
N ASP A 621 33.60 33.25 13.64
CA ASP A 621 33.17 33.81 12.36
C ASP A 621 33.65 35.27 12.19
N CYS A 622 34.18 35.61 11.03
CA CYS A 622 34.61 36.98 10.70
C CYS A 622 33.57 37.70 9.82
N LEU A 623 32.58 38.33 10.46
CA LEU A 623 31.60 39.17 9.77
C LEU A 623 32.27 40.36 9.05
N GLN A 624 31.92 40.57 7.78
CA GLN A 624 32.48 41.60 6.90
C GLN A 624 31.50 42.75 6.61
N LYS A 625 32.05 43.92 6.26
CA LYS A 625 31.24 45.08 5.89
C LYS A 625 30.39 44.80 4.65
N GLY A 626 29.08 44.93 4.79
CA GLY A 626 28.09 44.73 3.74
C GLY A 626 27.37 43.38 3.78
N GLU A 627 27.80 42.43 4.61
CA GLU A 627 27.13 41.15 4.79
C GLU A 627 25.74 41.31 5.43
N LEU A 628 24.82 40.42 5.03
CA LEU A 628 23.49 40.29 5.65
C LEU A 628 23.55 39.34 6.84
N VAL A 629 22.85 39.71 7.91
CA VAL A 629 22.77 38.97 9.17
C VAL A 629 21.33 38.88 9.66
N LYS A 630 21.01 37.79 10.34
CA LYS A 630 19.91 37.71 11.31
C LYS A 630 20.45 38.01 12.70
N PHE A 631 19.68 38.70 13.53
CA PHE A 631 20.07 39.00 14.91
C PHE A 631 18.82 39.20 15.78
N GLN A 632 18.99 39.15 17.09
CA GLN A 632 17.95 39.51 18.06
C GLN A 632 18.40 40.74 18.85
N LEU A 633 17.47 41.40 19.53
CA LEU A 633 17.77 42.55 20.39
C LEU A 633 17.86 42.11 21.85
N CYS A 634 18.99 42.43 22.49
CA CYS A 634 19.11 42.41 23.94
C CYS A 634 19.26 43.84 24.48
N THR A 635 18.74 44.09 25.68
CA THR A 635 18.94 45.36 26.38
C THR A 635 19.97 45.14 27.49
N VAL A 636 21.10 45.85 27.43
CA VAL A 636 22.18 45.73 28.42
C VAL A 636 21.70 46.28 29.76
N ALA A 637 21.47 45.41 30.74
CA ALA A 637 20.86 45.76 32.03
C ALA A 637 21.60 46.87 32.81
N GLN A 638 22.91 47.03 32.59
CA GLN A 638 23.76 48.03 33.23
C GLN A 638 23.67 49.44 32.59
N THR A 639 23.21 49.54 31.33
CA THR A 639 23.26 50.81 30.56
C THR A 639 21.93 51.17 29.86
N GLY A 640 20.97 50.25 29.80
CA GLY A 640 19.73 50.41 29.04
C GLY A 640 19.91 50.39 27.52
N GLN A 641 21.12 50.12 27.01
CA GLN A 641 21.42 50.17 25.58
C GLN A 641 20.95 48.88 24.88
N LYS A 642 20.16 49.03 23.80
CA LYS A 642 19.87 47.90 22.90
C LYS A 642 21.12 47.54 22.08
N MET A 643 21.48 46.26 22.08
CA MET A 643 22.55 45.67 21.28
C MET A 643 22.03 44.47 20.49
N ALA A 644 22.73 44.11 19.42
CA ALA A 644 22.45 42.92 18.65
C ALA A 644 23.13 41.69 19.27
N CYS A 645 22.33 40.67 19.60
CA CYS A 645 22.73 39.34 20.04
C CYS A 645 22.28 38.27 19.04
N ASN A 646 22.72 37.02 19.25
CA ASN A 646 22.46 35.87 18.36
C ASN A 646 22.68 36.22 16.87
N VAL A 647 23.75 36.96 16.58
CA VAL A 647 24.10 37.42 15.24
C VAL A 647 24.58 36.22 14.41
N VAL A 648 23.80 35.88 13.39
CA VAL A 648 24.04 34.77 12.45
C VAL A 648 24.17 35.33 11.02
N PRO A 649 25.29 35.11 10.32
CA PRO A 649 25.42 35.50 8.91
C PRO A 649 24.42 34.76 8.01
N GLN A 650 23.99 35.41 6.93
CA GLN A 650 23.15 34.81 5.89
C GLN A 650 23.97 34.61 4.61
N ARG A 651 24.93 33.67 4.68
CA ARG A 651 25.78 33.28 3.55
C ARG A 651 25.24 32.03 2.87
N LYS A 652 24.97 32.14 1.58
CA LYS A 652 24.80 31.00 0.68
C LYS A 652 25.65 31.21 -0.57
N ALA A 653 26.28 30.15 -1.08
CA ALA A 653 27.01 30.19 -2.33
C ALA A 653 27.15 28.79 -2.94
N LEU A 654 27.52 28.72 -4.22
CA LEU A 654 27.65 27.47 -4.97
C LEU A 654 29.05 26.86 -4.80
N VAL A 655 29.10 25.55 -4.56
CA VAL A 655 30.34 24.75 -4.58
C VAL A 655 30.90 24.74 -6.01
N GLU A 656 32.08 25.30 -6.20
CA GLU A 656 32.73 25.37 -7.51
C GLU A 656 33.39 24.04 -7.87
N CYS A 657 34.15 23.46 -6.93
CA CYS A 657 34.69 22.10 -7.07
C CYS A 657 35.05 21.47 -5.72
N VAL A 658 35.02 20.14 -5.69
CA VAL A 658 35.53 19.30 -4.60
C VAL A 658 36.60 18.38 -5.19
N LYS A 659 37.71 18.20 -4.48
CA LYS A 659 38.86 17.36 -4.87
C LYS A 659 39.44 16.67 -3.64
N ASP A 660 39.36 15.35 -3.63
CA ASP A 660 39.88 14.46 -2.59
C ASP A 660 39.39 14.82 -1.17
N GLN A 661 40.12 15.69 -0.47
CA GLN A 661 39.83 16.07 0.92
C GLN A 661 39.47 17.56 1.09
N PHE A 662 39.40 18.35 0.02
CA PHE A 662 39.11 19.79 0.09
C PHE A 662 38.23 20.26 -1.05
N GLY A 663 37.67 21.46 -0.93
CA GLY A 663 36.86 22.08 -1.97
C GLY A 663 36.92 23.60 -1.97
N PHE A 664 36.26 24.19 -2.95
CA PHE A 664 36.14 25.63 -3.13
C PHE A 664 34.69 26.04 -3.34
N ILE A 665 34.29 27.12 -2.68
CA ILE A 665 32.98 27.75 -2.78
C ILE A 665 33.13 29.08 -3.52
N THR A 666 32.15 29.40 -4.37
CA THR A 666 32.12 30.62 -5.20
C THR A 666 31.66 31.81 -4.35
N TYR A 667 32.54 32.24 -3.45
CA TYR A 667 32.29 33.32 -2.50
C TYR A 667 33.53 34.22 -2.41
N GLU A 668 33.34 35.53 -2.61
CA GLU A 668 34.43 36.51 -2.64
C GLU A 668 34.73 36.98 -1.20
N VAL A 669 35.98 36.84 -0.76
CA VAL A 669 36.43 37.17 0.60
C VAL A 669 37.78 37.89 0.52
N GLY A 670 37.78 39.20 0.79
CA GLY A 670 38.94 40.06 0.54
C GLY A 670 39.32 40.05 -0.95
N GLU A 671 40.58 39.79 -1.26
CA GLU A 671 41.08 39.70 -2.65
C GLU A 671 40.82 38.33 -3.32
N SER A 672 40.34 37.32 -2.57
CA SER A 672 40.08 35.98 -3.13
C SER A 672 38.65 35.86 -3.65
N LYS A 673 38.49 35.52 -4.93
CA LYS A 673 37.19 35.19 -5.54
C LYS A 673 36.62 33.81 -5.16
N LYS A 674 37.32 33.08 -4.29
CA LYS A 674 37.03 31.69 -3.93
C LYS A 674 37.32 31.46 -2.45
N LEU A 675 36.43 30.78 -1.76
CA LEU A 675 36.62 30.38 -0.37
C LEU A 675 36.97 28.89 -0.30
N PHE A 676 38.09 28.58 0.36
CA PHE A 676 38.57 27.20 0.56
C PHE A 676 37.87 26.55 1.76
N PHE A 677 37.51 25.26 1.64
CA PHE A 677 37.06 24.43 2.78
C PHE A 677 37.70 23.05 2.76
N HIS A 678 37.81 22.41 3.93
CA HIS A 678 38.24 21.02 4.08
C HIS A 678 36.98 20.14 4.20
N VAL A 679 36.94 18.97 3.58
CA VAL A 679 35.78 18.04 3.64
C VAL A 679 35.41 17.63 5.08
N LYS A 680 36.33 17.74 6.05
CA LYS A 680 36.06 17.56 7.49
C LYS A 680 35.15 18.62 8.11
N GLU A 681 35.02 19.78 7.47
CA GLU A 681 34.16 20.89 7.90
C GLU A 681 32.73 20.77 7.35
N VAL A 682 32.45 19.71 6.56
CA VAL A 682 31.12 19.46 5.98
C VAL A 682 30.26 18.72 7.00
N GLN A 683 29.10 19.27 7.30
CA GLN A 683 28.16 18.71 8.27
C GLN A 683 27.35 17.55 7.68
N ASP A 684 26.71 16.77 8.56
CA ASP A 684 25.82 15.64 8.23
C ASP A 684 26.46 14.48 7.42
N GLY A 685 27.78 14.50 7.21
CA GLY A 685 28.52 13.46 6.49
C GLY A 685 28.23 13.40 4.98
N LEU A 686 27.67 14.47 4.40
CA LEU A 686 27.22 14.50 3.02
C LEU A 686 28.36 14.75 2.02
N GLU A 687 28.42 13.98 0.94
CA GLU A 687 29.29 14.30 -0.20
C GLU A 687 28.71 15.48 -1.01
N LEU A 688 29.48 16.57 -1.09
CA LEU A 688 29.16 17.77 -1.87
C LEU A 688 29.64 17.63 -3.33
N GLN A 689 28.84 18.13 -4.27
CA GLN A 689 29.14 18.13 -5.70
C GLN A 689 29.27 19.56 -6.26
N THR A 690 29.92 19.71 -7.43
CA THR A 690 29.96 21.00 -8.14
C THR A 690 28.55 21.44 -8.51
N GLY A 691 28.18 22.64 -8.08
CA GLY A 691 26.86 23.21 -8.26
C GLY A 691 25.90 23.06 -7.07
N ASP A 692 26.27 22.31 -6.02
CA ASP A 692 25.52 22.29 -4.76
C ASP A 692 25.52 23.69 -4.11
N GLU A 693 24.38 24.12 -3.57
CA GLU A 693 24.27 25.34 -2.77
C GLU A 693 24.58 25.02 -1.31
N VAL A 694 25.51 25.77 -0.70
CA VAL A 694 25.94 25.57 0.68
C VAL A 694 25.83 26.84 1.52
N GLU A 695 25.48 26.64 2.79
CA GLU A 695 25.55 27.60 3.89
C GLU A 695 26.79 27.31 4.73
N PHE A 696 27.48 28.35 5.22
CA PHE A 696 28.79 28.20 5.87
C PHE A 696 29.18 29.40 6.73
N SER A 697 29.99 29.16 7.75
CA SER A 697 30.74 30.18 8.48
C SER A 697 32.07 30.48 7.80
N VAL A 698 32.60 31.70 8.00
CA VAL A 698 33.92 32.10 7.46
C VAL A 698 34.87 32.37 8.63
N ILE A 699 35.97 31.63 8.73
CA ILE A 699 37.00 31.82 9.75
C ILE A 699 38.23 32.45 9.11
N LEU A 700 38.71 33.57 9.68
CA LEU A 700 40.00 34.18 9.38
C LEU A 700 41.11 33.53 10.21
N ASN A 701 42.04 32.82 9.55
CA ASN A 701 43.22 32.26 10.21
C ASN A 701 44.26 33.35 10.48
N GLN A 702 44.25 33.91 11.70
CA GLN A 702 45.11 35.03 12.11
C GLN A 702 46.61 34.79 11.91
N ARG A 703 47.08 33.52 11.91
CA ARG A 703 48.49 33.17 11.69
C ARG A 703 48.91 33.24 10.22
N THR A 704 47.96 33.15 9.28
CA THR A 704 48.25 33.08 7.84
C THR A 704 47.56 34.16 7.00
N GLY A 705 46.66 34.94 7.60
CA GLY A 705 45.86 35.98 6.93
C GLY A 705 44.82 35.43 5.95
N LYS A 706 44.58 34.11 5.92
CA LYS A 706 43.68 33.46 4.96
C LYS A 706 42.34 33.10 5.60
N CYS A 707 41.26 33.34 4.87
CA CYS A 707 39.92 32.88 5.24
C CYS A 707 39.65 31.48 4.70
N SER A 708 38.88 30.69 5.46
CA SER A 708 38.36 29.38 5.06
C SER A 708 36.92 29.21 5.52
N ALA A 709 36.13 28.45 4.77
CA ALA A 709 34.78 28.05 5.17
C ALA A 709 34.84 26.93 6.23
N CYS A 710 33.98 27.03 7.24
CA CYS A 710 33.69 25.96 8.20
C CYS A 710 32.18 25.78 8.36
N ASN A 711 31.75 24.71 9.04
CA ASN A 711 30.33 24.38 9.24
C ASN A 711 29.55 24.39 7.90
N VAL A 712 30.11 23.74 6.88
CA VAL A 712 29.57 23.75 5.52
C VAL A 712 28.41 22.77 5.44
N ARG A 713 27.19 23.29 5.24
CA ARG A 713 25.95 22.51 5.16
C ARG A 713 25.29 22.68 3.80
N ARG A 714 24.85 21.58 3.18
CA ARG A 714 24.12 21.66 1.89
C ARG A 714 22.70 22.16 2.12
N VAL A 715 22.31 23.16 1.32
CA VAL A 715 21.00 23.80 1.33
C VAL A 715 20.14 23.30 0.16
N SER A 716 20.73 23.13 -1.02
CA SER A 716 20.08 22.51 -2.18
C SER A 716 21.08 21.70 -3.01
N GLU A 717 20.59 20.63 -3.65
CA GLU A 717 21.37 19.78 -4.55
C GLU A 717 21.51 20.45 -5.92
N GLY A 718 22.73 20.48 -6.46
CA GLY A 718 23.03 21.11 -7.73
C GLY A 718 22.36 20.43 -8.93
N PRO A 719 22.25 21.12 -10.08
CA PRO A 719 21.75 20.51 -11.31
C PRO A 719 22.59 19.30 -11.72
N LYS A 720 22.04 18.10 -11.51
CA LYS A 720 22.73 16.83 -11.78
C LYS A 720 23.30 16.83 -13.21
N PRO A 721 24.58 16.44 -13.40
CA PRO A 721 25.22 16.48 -14.71
C PRO A 721 24.58 15.43 -15.63
N VAL A 722 23.59 15.87 -16.42
CA VAL A 722 23.07 15.11 -17.56
C VAL A 722 24.25 14.78 -18.46
N ALA A 723 24.46 13.49 -18.74
CA ALA A 723 25.62 13.01 -19.47
C ALA A 723 25.62 13.56 -20.90
N THR A 724 26.31 14.67 -21.12
CA THR A 724 26.47 15.27 -22.45
C THR A 724 27.31 14.34 -23.33
N PRO A 725 26.95 14.14 -24.61
CA PRO A 725 27.77 13.36 -25.52
C PRO A 725 29.14 14.00 -25.69
N ARG A 726 30.16 13.14 -25.81
CA ARG A 726 31.58 13.51 -25.86
C ARG A 726 31.83 14.55 -26.98
N PRO A 727 32.53 15.68 -26.73
CA PRO A 727 32.68 16.73 -27.74
C PRO A 727 33.32 16.25 -29.06
N ASP A 728 32.70 16.56 -30.19
CA ASP A 728 33.06 16.08 -31.54
C ASP A 728 34.50 16.40 -31.99
N ARG A 729 35.17 17.34 -31.31
CA ARG A 729 36.50 17.85 -31.68
C ARG A 729 37.61 16.80 -31.66
N LEU A 730 37.36 15.60 -31.11
CA LEU A 730 38.29 14.46 -31.15
C LEU A 730 38.06 13.52 -32.36
N VAL A 731 36.88 13.55 -33.00
CA VAL A 731 36.50 12.59 -34.06
C VAL A 731 37.21 12.88 -35.38
N ASN A 732 37.46 14.15 -35.69
CA ASN A 732 38.09 14.59 -36.95
C ASN A 732 39.62 14.37 -37.02
N ARG A 733 40.23 13.65 -36.06
CA ARG A 733 41.64 13.19 -36.15
C ARG A 733 41.81 11.70 -36.43
N LEU A 734 40.69 10.98 -36.64
CA LEU A 734 40.66 9.52 -36.84
C LEU A 734 40.12 9.09 -38.22
N LYS A 735 39.93 10.03 -39.15
CA LYS A 735 39.46 9.78 -40.53
C LYS A 735 40.50 10.12 -41.62
N SER A 736 41.77 10.29 -41.24
CA SER A 736 42.83 10.78 -42.14
C SER A 736 44.20 10.14 -41.89
N ILE A 737 44.25 8.82 -41.78
CA ILE A 737 45.43 7.99 -42.06
C ILE A 737 44.93 6.81 -42.90
N THR A 738 45.59 6.57 -44.03
CA THR A 738 45.36 5.43 -44.93
C THR A 738 46.63 4.59 -45.02
N LEU A 739 46.44 3.33 -45.42
CA LEU A 739 47.45 2.37 -45.91
C LEU A 739 48.31 1.60 -44.90
N ASP A 740 48.22 0.28 -45.10
CA ASP A 740 49.29 -0.73 -45.12
C ASP A 740 49.70 -1.51 -43.85
N ASP A 741 50.34 -2.65 -44.14
CA ASP A 741 50.18 -3.93 -43.45
C ASP A 741 51.46 -4.39 -42.72
N ALA A 742 51.38 -5.55 -42.06
CA ALA A 742 52.50 -6.43 -41.69
C ALA A 742 53.44 -6.03 -40.53
N SER A 743 53.08 -5.12 -39.60
CA SER A 743 53.96 -4.82 -38.43
C SER A 743 53.32 -4.56 -37.05
N ALA A 744 51.99 -4.67 -36.86
CA ALA A 744 51.34 -4.41 -35.56
C ALA A 744 51.18 -5.67 -34.68
N PRO A 745 51.58 -5.66 -33.38
CA PRO A 745 51.51 -6.83 -32.51
C PRO A 745 50.08 -7.14 -32.04
N ARG A 746 49.62 -8.38 -32.22
CA ARG A 746 48.31 -8.85 -31.73
C ARG A 746 48.41 -9.52 -30.36
N LEU A 747 47.72 -8.96 -29.37
CA LEU A 747 47.64 -9.52 -28.01
C LEU A 747 46.33 -10.32 -27.88
N VAL A 748 46.44 -11.65 -27.76
CA VAL A 748 45.30 -12.58 -27.74
C VAL A 748 45.08 -13.12 -26.32
N ILE A 749 43.91 -12.83 -25.74
CA ILE A 749 43.52 -13.33 -24.41
C ILE A 749 42.98 -14.76 -24.56
N VAL A 750 43.79 -15.76 -24.20
CA VAL A 750 43.52 -17.18 -24.51
C VAL A 750 42.43 -17.80 -23.60
N ARG A 751 42.23 -17.31 -22.38
CA ARG A 751 41.16 -17.77 -21.46
C ARG A 751 40.64 -16.64 -20.57
N GLN A 752 39.33 -16.63 -20.31
CA GLN A 752 38.72 -15.88 -19.20
C GLN A 752 38.85 -16.69 -17.90
N PRO A 753 39.10 -16.06 -16.73
CA PRO A 753 39.05 -16.73 -15.44
C PRO A 753 37.61 -17.11 -15.05
N ARG A 754 37.47 -18.17 -14.24
CA ARG A 754 36.20 -18.64 -13.64
C ARG A 754 36.30 -18.62 -12.12
N GLY A 755 35.16 -18.66 -11.43
CA GLY A 755 35.12 -18.83 -9.98
C GLY A 755 35.55 -20.25 -9.53
N PRO A 756 35.82 -20.47 -8.23
CA PRO A 756 36.14 -21.79 -7.68
C PRO A 756 35.00 -22.83 -7.83
N ASP A 757 33.78 -22.34 -8.01
CA ASP A 757 32.54 -23.07 -8.31
C ASP A 757 32.34 -23.33 -9.82
N ASN A 758 33.30 -22.94 -10.66
CA ASN A 758 33.26 -23.02 -12.12
C ASN A 758 32.24 -22.07 -12.79
N SER A 759 31.66 -21.11 -12.06
CA SER A 759 30.69 -20.14 -12.60
C SER A 759 31.35 -18.95 -13.31
N LYS A 760 30.52 -18.12 -13.96
CA LYS A 760 30.93 -16.91 -14.69
C LYS A 760 30.68 -15.63 -13.87
N GLY A 761 31.67 -15.26 -13.06
CA GLY A 761 31.79 -13.91 -12.48
C GLY A 761 31.18 -13.76 -11.09
N PHE A 762 31.72 -12.78 -10.34
CA PHE A 762 31.34 -12.52 -8.96
C PHE A 762 30.04 -11.68 -8.86
N ASN A 763 28.88 -12.34 -8.92
CA ASN A 763 27.62 -11.76 -8.49
C ASN A 763 27.44 -11.94 -6.98
N VAL A 764 27.80 -10.92 -6.20
CA VAL A 764 27.49 -10.83 -4.77
C VAL A 764 26.87 -9.46 -4.50
N GLU A 765 25.56 -9.44 -4.21
CA GLU A 765 24.90 -8.24 -3.71
C GLU A 765 25.46 -7.86 -2.34
N ARG A 766 25.93 -6.62 -2.20
CA ARG A 766 26.36 -6.08 -0.91
C ARG A 766 25.14 -5.69 -0.08
N LYS A 767 24.63 -6.60 0.75
CA LYS A 767 23.75 -6.22 1.86
C LYS A 767 24.52 -5.33 2.84
N THR A 768 23.95 -4.18 3.18
CA THR A 768 24.48 -3.26 4.20
C THR A 768 24.37 -3.90 5.58
N ARG A 769 25.47 -3.86 6.37
CA ARG A 769 25.47 -4.24 7.79
C ARG A 769 25.21 -2.99 8.63
N GLN A 770 24.44 -3.12 9.71
CA GLN A 770 24.41 -2.11 10.77
C GLN A 770 25.67 -2.23 11.65
N PRO A 771 26.21 -1.13 12.19
CA PRO A 771 27.32 -1.19 13.15
C PRO A 771 26.89 -1.83 14.47
N GLY A 772 27.78 -2.61 15.10
CA GLY A 772 27.63 -3.06 16.50
C GLY A 772 27.28 -4.53 16.71
N VAL A 773 26.82 -5.26 15.68
CA VAL A 773 26.57 -6.72 15.77
C VAL A 773 27.76 -7.50 15.19
N ILE A 774 28.32 -8.39 16.00
CA ILE A 774 29.26 -9.44 15.60
C ILE A 774 28.55 -10.78 15.84
N ASP A 775 28.78 -11.72 14.93
CA ASP A 775 28.25 -13.08 14.87
C ASP A 775 29.46 -14.05 14.96
#